data_AF-A0A287BQS4-F1
#
_entry.id   AF-A0A287BQS4-F1
#
_cell.length_a   1.000
_cell.length_b   1.000
_cell.length_c   1.000
_cell.angle_alpha   90.00
_cell.angle_beta   90.00
_cell.angle_gamma   90.00
#
_symmetry.space_group_name_H-M   'P 1'
#
loop_
_entity.id
_entity.type
_entity.pdbx_description
1 polymer ?
#
loop_
_entity_poly.entity_id
_entity_poly.type
_entity_poly.pdbx_seq_one_letter_code
_entity_poly.pdbx_strand_id
1 'polypeptide(L)'
;MAGSKKKKITKAERLKQLQEEEERRQKEEEEARVKYAKEEMERLEKQRVEKEKWRKLEAKDLERRNEELEELYLLEGCFPKAEKLKRDDRLLSQWKHYIQCDGSPDPSISQEINTFISLWKEETNETLEAVIAKSKLVLNLIGKLKLILLETPPYDLQEKNIIQYQGSILELQELLHLKFNMATELLLRQASTLADVDSGNMEKVIRDENVTLYVWANLKKNPRYKSVTFSETQVGFEIPRILATSDIALRLLHTHYDHVTPLGPAPAASQEPTSTVTHLVKDEAKGIEAAVSKVLQEESKQQENESNSVHEEETKVEEPGDAEEQKNSVQEEPEVKQHDLEMKLLSETVLAAQLLLLENAQEKPRFFEDDEIDLCQFTTLGGVYHLDILELPPQYKSMKGWMIVEILKEGLQKYVYPPETTEDFETENAFPPIEVMLEVHENVIFFEDPMVARWDAEAKHWKTDGISNVSHKSEERLITFSLETFGPVTLIQDAHVNMPYQSWELRPLDVNKVLLTVTTVFMEIQIQIKENFCMLASIKLNNKKHYSILEEKWMTPISFILALKEAGLNIFPTRHSHFYVATNYKLPLVEIKAYRQMALLSSAFAFGWSKWNAVCDSKKVVFQVREYLPKEEPIQNPNWTLLMFSGDRAQSLRINENSEAFSEALKEETEFHSTLYHMVKDFASKEAMRYIRCSNCQFIDSVCHMLLSTRLLSYS
;
A
#
# COMPACT_ATOMS: atom_id res chain seq x y z
N MET A 1 96.14 6.43 29.23
CA MET A 1 95.40 6.05 28.01
C MET A 1 95.13 4.55 28.08
N ALA A 2 93.96 3.96 27.79
CA ALA A 2 92.54 4.37 27.80
C ALA A 2 91.73 3.04 27.84
N GLY A 3 90.61 2.97 28.58
CA GLY A 3 89.69 1.82 28.53
C GLY A 3 89.22 1.27 29.89
N SER A 4 88.01 1.67 30.28
CA SER A 4 87.24 1.37 31.50
C SER A 4 87.42 -0.01 32.17
N LYS A 5 87.88 -0.02 33.43
CA LYS A 5 87.88 -1.18 34.34
C LYS A 5 86.50 -1.35 35.00
N LYS A 6 85.68 -2.28 34.49
CA LYS A 6 84.50 -2.81 35.19
C LYS A 6 84.93 -3.56 36.46
N LYS A 7 84.48 -3.09 37.64
CA LYS A 7 84.62 -3.81 38.93
C LYS A 7 83.92 -5.17 38.83
N LYS A 8 84.63 -6.25 39.16
CA LYS A 8 84.07 -7.60 39.31
C LYS A 8 83.14 -7.61 40.52
N ILE A 9 81.84 -7.75 40.28
CA ILE A 9 80.81 -7.97 41.31
C ILE A 9 81.10 -9.30 42.01
N THR A 10 81.14 -9.29 43.33
CA THR A 10 81.47 -10.45 44.16
C THR A 10 80.35 -11.51 44.06
N LYS A 11 80.64 -12.82 44.18
CA LYS A 11 79.62 -13.89 44.06
C LYS A 11 78.42 -13.69 45.01
N ALA A 12 78.66 -13.03 46.16
CA ALA A 12 77.64 -12.64 47.13
C ALA A 12 76.77 -11.44 46.69
N GLU A 13 77.31 -10.45 45.96
CA GLU A 13 76.54 -9.30 45.45
C GLU A 13 75.65 -9.69 44.27
N ARG A 14 76.08 -10.62 43.40
CA ARG A 14 75.22 -11.19 42.35
C ARG A 14 74.05 -12.00 42.92
N LEU A 15 74.29 -12.74 44.01
CA LEU A 15 73.26 -13.52 44.69
C LEU A 15 72.27 -12.60 45.42
N LYS A 16 72.76 -11.50 46.02
CA LYS A 16 71.90 -10.45 46.57
C LYS A 16 71.07 -9.75 45.50
N GLN A 17 71.65 -9.37 44.36
CA GLN A 17 70.90 -8.76 43.25
C GLN A 17 69.84 -9.70 42.66
N LEU A 18 70.14 -10.99 42.54
CA LEU A 18 69.16 -11.99 42.12
C LEU A 18 68.04 -12.16 43.14
N GLN A 19 68.36 -12.19 44.45
CA GLN A 19 67.35 -12.25 45.52
C GLN A 19 66.50 -10.99 45.59
N GLU A 20 67.09 -9.80 45.39
CA GLU A 20 66.39 -8.52 45.41
C GLU A 20 65.51 -8.34 44.16
N GLU A 21 65.93 -8.88 43.01
CA GLU A 21 65.13 -8.91 41.78
C GLU A 21 64.00 -9.95 41.84
N GLU A 22 64.23 -11.08 42.51
CA GLU A 22 63.23 -12.12 42.76
C GLU A 22 62.21 -11.67 43.83
N GLU A 23 62.63 -11.01 44.91
CA GLU A 23 61.75 -10.33 45.86
C GLU A 23 60.96 -9.21 45.19
N ARG A 24 61.58 -8.42 44.31
CA ARG A 24 60.87 -7.37 43.55
C ARG A 24 59.83 -7.97 42.61
N ARG A 25 60.15 -9.06 41.91
CA ARG A 25 59.18 -9.82 41.08
C ARG A 25 58.03 -10.39 41.90
N GLN A 26 58.32 -11.01 43.04
CA GLN A 26 57.27 -11.54 43.92
C GLN A 26 56.36 -10.43 44.45
N LYS A 27 56.92 -9.27 44.78
CA LYS A 27 56.17 -8.10 45.24
C LYS A 27 55.33 -7.47 44.13
N GLU A 28 55.86 -7.38 42.90
CA GLU A 28 55.10 -6.94 41.71
C GLU A 28 53.97 -7.93 41.35
N GLU A 29 54.19 -9.23 41.45
CA GLU A 29 53.15 -10.26 41.26
C GLU A 29 52.07 -10.22 42.34
N GLU A 30 52.45 -9.99 43.61
CA GLU A 30 51.52 -9.88 44.73
C GLU A 30 50.70 -8.56 44.63
N GLU A 31 51.33 -7.45 44.28
CA GLU A 31 50.65 -6.18 43.98
C GLU A 31 49.71 -6.31 42.77
N ALA A 32 50.12 -7.00 41.71
CA ALA A 32 49.27 -7.28 40.55
C ALA A 32 48.08 -8.17 40.92
N ARG A 33 48.27 -9.20 41.75
CA ARG A 33 47.18 -10.05 42.27
C ARG A 33 46.22 -9.27 43.15
N VAL A 34 46.72 -8.44 44.05
CA VAL A 34 45.88 -7.61 44.94
C VAL A 34 45.10 -6.57 44.12
N LYS A 35 45.73 -5.97 43.10
CA LYS A 35 45.06 -5.05 42.17
C LYS A 35 43.98 -5.76 41.38
N TYR A 36 44.26 -6.94 40.81
CA TYR A 36 43.27 -7.75 40.10
C TYR A 36 42.11 -8.17 41.02
N ALA A 37 42.40 -8.64 42.23
CA ALA A 37 41.37 -9.02 43.22
C ALA A 37 40.52 -7.81 43.64
N LYS A 38 41.12 -6.62 43.78
CA LYS A 38 40.40 -5.38 44.09
C LYS A 38 39.51 -4.93 42.92
N GLU A 39 40.01 -5.01 41.68
CA GLU A 39 39.24 -4.72 40.47
C GLU A 39 38.09 -5.71 40.28
N GLU A 40 38.29 -6.99 40.57
CA GLU A 40 37.25 -8.03 40.51
C GLU A 40 36.18 -7.81 41.60
N MET A 41 36.60 -7.49 42.84
CA MET A 41 35.67 -7.11 43.91
C MET A 41 34.86 -5.86 43.56
N GLU A 42 35.50 -4.82 43.01
CA GLU A 42 34.82 -3.60 42.59
C GLU A 42 33.82 -3.86 41.45
N ARG A 43 34.16 -4.73 40.49
CA ARG A 43 33.23 -5.18 39.44
C ARG A 43 32.03 -5.92 40.03
N LEU A 44 32.26 -6.85 40.95
CA LEU A 44 31.19 -7.60 41.61
C LEU A 44 30.29 -6.70 42.45
N GLU A 45 30.86 -5.71 43.14
CA GLU A 45 30.10 -4.72 43.91
C GLU A 45 29.26 -3.82 42.99
N LYS A 46 29.84 -3.32 41.89
CA LYS A 46 29.09 -2.59 40.85
C LYS A 46 27.93 -3.43 40.29
N GLN A 47 28.18 -4.69 39.95
CA GLN A 47 27.14 -5.61 39.49
C GLN A 47 26.05 -5.84 40.54
N ARG A 48 26.41 -5.92 41.83
CA ARG A 48 25.42 -6.04 42.92
C ARG A 48 24.55 -4.80 43.04
N VAL A 49 25.16 -3.62 43.04
CA VAL A 49 24.45 -2.34 43.12
C VAL A 49 23.54 -2.14 41.91
N GLU A 50 24.02 -2.45 40.70
CA GLU A 50 23.21 -2.42 39.49
C GLU A 50 22.03 -3.40 39.55
N LYS A 51 22.25 -4.64 39.99
CA LYS A 51 21.17 -5.63 40.19
C LYS A 51 20.15 -5.18 41.23
N GLU A 52 20.59 -4.55 42.32
CA GLU A 52 19.68 -4.05 43.35
C GLU A 52 18.86 -2.86 42.83
N LYS A 53 19.50 -1.92 42.12
CA LYS A 53 18.82 -0.81 41.43
C LYS A 53 17.79 -1.35 40.44
N TRP A 54 18.18 -2.35 39.64
CA TRP A 54 17.29 -3.01 38.67
C TRP A 54 16.06 -3.64 39.34
N ARG A 55 16.25 -4.39 40.44
CA ARG A 55 15.13 -4.96 41.21
C ARG A 55 14.19 -3.91 41.79
N LYS A 56 14.72 -2.77 42.23
CA LYS A 56 13.90 -1.65 42.71
C LYS A 56 13.04 -1.06 41.59
N LEU A 57 13.60 -0.93 40.39
CA LEU A 57 12.85 -0.47 39.22
C LEU A 57 11.77 -1.49 38.81
N GLU A 58 12.08 -2.79 38.85
CA GLU A 58 11.09 -3.85 38.55
C GLU A 58 9.91 -3.84 39.54
N ALA A 59 10.18 -3.61 40.84
CA ALA A 59 9.11 -3.50 41.83
C ALA A 59 8.20 -2.29 41.55
N LYS A 60 8.78 -1.13 41.22
CA LYS A 60 8.02 0.08 40.87
C LYS A 60 7.17 -0.10 39.61
N ASP A 61 7.73 -0.71 38.57
CA ASP A 61 6.97 -1.00 37.33
C ASP A 61 5.79 -1.93 37.63
N LEU A 62 6.00 -2.99 38.43
CA LEU A 62 4.93 -3.92 38.79
C LEU A 62 3.79 -3.23 39.56
N GLU A 63 4.10 -2.28 40.43
CA GLU A 63 3.11 -1.49 41.17
C GLU A 63 2.30 -0.58 40.23
N ARG A 64 2.95 0.07 39.26
CA ARG A 64 2.31 1.02 38.33
C ARG A 64 1.60 0.35 37.15
N ARG A 65 2.00 -0.87 36.79
CA ARG A 65 1.64 -1.53 35.52
C ARG A 65 0.14 -1.56 35.24
N ASN A 66 -0.69 -1.91 36.22
CA ASN A 66 -2.13 -1.98 36.01
C ASN A 66 -2.72 -0.59 35.72
N GLU A 67 -2.32 0.42 36.48
CA GLU A 67 -2.76 1.81 36.30
C GLU A 67 -2.31 2.36 34.93
N GLU A 68 -1.07 2.10 34.53
CA GLU A 68 -0.55 2.54 33.23
C GLU A 68 -1.28 1.88 32.05
N LEU A 69 -1.60 0.59 32.17
CA LEU A 69 -2.34 -0.14 31.13
C LEU A 69 -3.81 0.29 31.06
N GLU A 70 -4.44 0.59 32.20
CA GLU A 70 -5.79 1.15 32.24
C GLU A 70 -5.85 2.55 31.61
N GLU A 71 -4.89 3.45 31.93
CA GLU A 71 -4.82 4.78 31.28
C GLU A 71 -4.62 4.63 29.76
N LEU A 72 -3.74 3.73 29.31
CA LEU A 72 -3.53 3.48 27.90
C LEU A 72 -4.81 2.95 27.23
N TYR A 73 -5.49 1.99 27.85
CA TYR A 73 -6.74 1.42 27.32
C TYR A 73 -7.81 2.51 27.07
N LEU A 74 -7.94 3.47 27.99
CA LEU A 74 -8.86 4.59 27.83
C LEU A 74 -8.45 5.51 26.66
N LEU A 75 -7.16 5.77 26.49
CA LEU A 75 -6.63 6.56 25.37
C LEU A 75 -6.83 5.85 24.02
N GLU A 76 -6.66 4.54 23.98
CA GLU A 76 -6.92 3.72 22.78
C GLU A 76 -8.41 3.65 22.40
N GLY A 77 -9.33 4.13 23.25
CA GLY A 77 -10.74 4.32 22.89
C GLY A 77 -10.98 5.24 21.68
N CYS A 78 -9.96 5.98 21.22
CA CYS A 78 -10.00 6.74 19.98
C CYS A 78 -10.13 5.86 18.71
N PHE A 79 -9.55 4.65 18.69
CA PHE A 79 -9.59 3.77 17.51
C PHE A 79 -11.00 3.26 17.19
N PRO A 80 -11.74 2.62 18.11
CA PRO A 80 -13.12 2.22 17.82
C PRO A 80 -14.04 3.42 17.57
N LYS A 81 -13.77 4.58 18.19
CA LYS A 81 -14.50 5.82 17.90
C LYS A 81 -14.26 6.31 16.47
N ALA A 82 -13.02 6.26 15.97
CA ALA A 82 -12.70 6.60 14.59
C ALA A 82 -13.38 5.64 13.61
N GLU A 83 -13.40 4.33 13.92
CA GLU A 83 -14.10 3.34 13.08
C GLU A 83 -15.61 3.60 13.01
N LYS A 84 -16.25 3.95 14.12
CA LYS A 84 -17.66 4.36 14.14
C LYS A 84 -17.91 5.57 13.22
N LEU A 85 -17.07 6.60 13.31
CA LEU A 85 -17.17 7.78 12.42
C LEU A 85 -16.98 7.41 10.94
N LYS A 86 -16.12 6.44 10.62
CA LYS A 86 -15.98 5.94 9.24
C LYS A 86 -17.25 5.24 8.77
N ARG A 87 -17.91 4.45 9.62
CA ARG A 87 -19.22 3.85 9.28
C ARG A 87 -20.26 4.91 8.98
N ASP A 88 -20.34 5.93 9.83
CA ASP A 88 -21.29 7.03 9.68
C ASP A 88 -21.03 7.82 8.38
N ASP A 89 -19.76 8.05 8.03
CA ASP A 89 -19.38 8.74 6.79
C ASP A 89 -19.70 7.90 5.53
N ARG A 90 -19.55 6.57 5.61
CA ARG A 90 -20.00 5.66 4.54
C ARG A 90 -21.51 5.74 4.32
N LEU A 91 -22.29 5.68 5.40
CA LEU A 91 -23.76 5.80 5.35
C LEU A 91 -24.19 7.16 4.82
N LEU A 92 -23.53 8.24 5.27
CA LEU A 92 -23.80 9.59 4.78
C LEU A 92 -23.49 9.73 3.28
N SER A 93 -22.44 9.06 2.80
CA SER A 93 -22.07 9.06 1.38
C SER A 93 -23.10 8.32 0.52
N GLN A 94 -23.61 7.18 0.99
CA GLN A 94 -24.72 6.46 0.34
C GLN A 94 -25.97 7.33 0.30
N TRP A 95 -26.32 7.97 1.41
CA TRP A 95 -27.48 8.86 1.47
C TRP A 95 -27.35 10.09 0.56
N LYS A 96 -26.15 10.67 0.46
CA LYS A 96 -25.87 11.77 -0.49
C LYS A 96 -26.05 11.33 -1.94
N HIS A 97 -25.57 10.14 -2.30
CA HIS A 97 -25.74 9.60 -3.64
C HIS A 97 -27.23 9.39 -3.97
N TYR A 98 -27.99 8.81 -3.05
CA TYR A 98 -29.44 8.65 -3.17
C TYR A 98 -30.17 9.98 -3.43
N ILE A 99 -29.73 11.08 -2.82
CA ILE A 99 -30.34 12.41 -3.00
C ILE A 99 -29.93 13.09 -4.32
N GLN A 100 -28.72 12.82 -4.82
CA GLN A 100 -28.21 13.48 -6.01
C GLN A 100 -29.03 13.17 -7.27
N CYS A 101 -29.63 11.98 -7.36
CA CYS A 101 -30.51 11.57 -8.46
C CYS A 101 -29.95 11.93 -9.85
N ASP A 102 -28.64 11.76 -10.05
CA ASP A 102 -27.95 12.15 -11.29
C ASP A 102 -28.12 11.13 -12.42
N GLY A 103 -28.84 10.04 -12.16
CA GLY A 103 -29.09 8.94 -13.09
C GLY A 103 -27.91 7.98 -13.24
N SER A 104 -26.82 8.16 -12.49
CA SER A 104 -25.75 7.16 -12.40
C SER A 104 -26.17 6.01 -11.48
N PRO A 105 -25.79 4.76 -11.79
CA PRO A 105 -26.16 3.62 -10.97
C PRO A 105 -25.34 3.60 -9.66
N ASP A 106 -25.97 3.20 -8.56
CA ASP A 106 -25.26 2.94 -7.31
C ASP A 106 -24.49 1.63 -7.42
N PRO A 107 -23.14 1.63 -7.29
CA PRO A 107 -22.35 0.41 -7.32
C PRO A 107 -22.71 -0.59 -6.21
N SER A 108 -23.30 -0.12 -5.11
CA SER A 108 -23.71 -0.97 -3.99
C SER A 108 -24.97 -1.79 -4.31
N ILE A 109 -25.75 -1.39 -5.33
CA ILE A 109 -27.04 -1.97 -5.69
C ILE A 109 -26.91 -2.80 -6.97
N SER A 110 -26.98 -4.14 -6.84
CA SER A 110 -26.81 -5.08 -7.97
C SER A 110 -27.74 -4.80 -9.15
N GLN A 111 -29.00 -4.48 -8.86
CA GLN A 111 -30.03 -4.32 -9.88
C GLN A 111 -29.74 -3.13 -10.79
N GLU A 112 -29.22 -2.03 -10.24
CA GLU A 112 -28.88 -0.83 -11.01
C GLU A 112 -27.68 -1.10 -11.93
N ILE A 113 -26.63 -1.76 -11.41
CA ILE A 113 -25.48 -2.16 -12.21
C ILE A 113 -25.87 -3.11 -13.34
N ASN A 114 -26.66 -4.14 -13.05
CA ASN A 114 -27.10 -5.11 -14.07
C ASN A 114 -27.97 -4.45 -15.15
N THR A 115 -28.83 -3.51 -14.75
CA THR A 115 -29.65 -2.72 -15.68
C THR A 115 -28.77 -1.85 -16.56
N PHE A 116 -27.80 -1.14 -15.97
CA PHE A 116 -26.84 -0.33 -16.72
C PHE A 116 -26.03 -1.17 -17.72
N ILE A 117 -25.48 -2.31 -17.28
CA ILE A 117 -24.73 -3.24 -18.14
C ILE A 117 -25.59 -3.70 -19.32
N SER A 118 -26.83 -4.10 -19.06
CA SER A 118 -27.74 -4.61 -20.10
C SER A 118 -28.09 -3.52 -21.11
N LEU A 119 -28.48 -2.33 -20.64
CA LEU A 119 -28.83 -1.20 -21.49
C LEU A 119 -27.65 -0.77 -22.35
N TRP A 120 -26.45 -0.63 -21.76
CA TRP A 120 -25.29 -0.22 -22.53
C TRP A 120 -24.93 -1.30 -23.55
N LYS A 121 -24.98 -2.59 -23.20
CA LYS A 121 -24.69 -3.69 -24.13
C LYS A 121 -25.56 -3.66 -25.39
N GLU A 122 -26.83 -3.27 -25.30
CA GLU A 122 -27.75 -3.14 -26.44
C GLU A 122 -27.41 -1.99 -27.40
N GLU A 123 -26.69 -0.96 -26.95
CA GLU A 123 -26.29 0.18 -27.78
C GLU A 123 -25.14 -0.21 -28.75
N THR A 124 -25.43 -0.35 -30.04
CA THR A 124 -24.48 -0.95 -31.00
C THR A 124 -23.74 0.05 -31.90
N ASN A 125 -24.23 1.29 -32.02
CA ASN A 125 -23.73 2.29 -32.97
C ASN A 125 -23.12 3.51 -32.27
N GLU A 126 -22.11 3.27 -31.44
CA GLU A 126 -21.41 4.34 -30.70
C GLU A 126 -20.06 4.64 -31.34
N THR A 127 -19.73 5.93 -31.48
CA THR A 127 -18.38 6.34 -31.90
C THR A 127 -17.39 6.14 -30.77
N LEU A 128 -16.09 6.14 -31.10
CA LEU A 128 -15.02 6.04 -30.09
C LEU A 128 -15.12 7.15 -29.04
N GLU A 129 -15.43 8.38 -29.46
CA GLU A 129 -15.59 9.51 -28.55
C GLU A 129 -16.78 9.32 -27.58
N ALA A 130 -17.88 8.72 -28.04
CA ALA A 130 -19.03 8.41 -27.19
C ALA A 130 -18.70 7.30 -26.18
N VAL A 131 -17.99 6.25 -26.61
CA VAL A 131 -17.52 5.18 -25.73
C VAL A 131 -16.55 5.71 -24.68
N ILE A 132 -15.62 6.59 -25.04
CA ILE A 132 -14.68 7.22 -24.10
C ILE A 132 -15.41 8.13 -23.09
N ALA A 133 -16.45 8.85 -23.51
CA ALA A 133 -17.23 9.65 -22.58
C ALA A 133 -17.95 8.77 -21.54
N LYS A 134 -18.57 7.66 -21.98
CA LYS A 134 -19.23 6.68 -21.09
C LYS A 134 -18.24 5.87 -20.26
N SER A 135 -17.03 5.61 -20.76
CA SER A 135 -16.02 4.85 -20.02
C SER A 135 -15.61 5.54 -18.71
N LYS A 136 -15.63 6.88 -18.66
CA LYS A 136 -15.36 7.64 -17.44
C LYS A 136 -16.33 7.29 -16.31
N LEU A 137 -17.62 7.13 -16.62
CA LEU A 137 -18.62 6.67 -15.66
C LEU A 137 -18.34 5.24 -15.22
N VAL A 138 -18.05 4.34 -16.15
CA VAL A 138 -17.79 2.91 -15.87
C VAL A 138 -16.55 2.74 -14.98
N LEU A 139 -15.47 3.47 -15.27
CA LEU A 139 -14.26 3.47 -14.46
C LEU A 139 -14.50 4.06 -13.07
N ASN A 140 -15.37 5.07 -12.95
CA ASN A 140 -15.80 5.59 -11.65
C ASN A 140 -16.56 4.51 -10.84
N LEU A 141 -17.47 3.77 -11.46
CA LEU A 141 -18.19 2.67 -10.82
C LEU A 141 -17.25 1.55 -10.36
N ILE A 142 -16.32 1.14 -11.23
CA ILE A 142 -15.27 0.16 -10.88
C ILE A 142 -14.43 0.66 -9.71
N GLY A 143 -14.01 1.93 -9.75
CA GLY A 143 -13.24 2.56 -8.68
C GLY A 143 -13.98 2.55 -7.35
N LYS A 144 -15.27 2.92 -7.33
CA LYS A 144 -16.11 2.85 -6.14
C LYS A 144 -16.24 1.42 -5.60
N LEU A 145 -16.48 0.43 -6.46
CA LEU A 145 -16.55 -0.99 -6.06
C LEU A 145 -15.23 -1.47 -5.43
N LYS A 146 -14.09 -1.14 -6.05
CA LYS A 146 -12.77 -1.46 -5.51
C LYS A 146 -12.53 -0.80 -4.15
N LEU A 147 -12.91 0.47 -3.98
CA LEU A 147 -12.80 1.17 -2.71
C LEU A 147 -13.71 0.56 -1.64
N ILE A 148 -14.95 0.17 -1.96
CA ILE A 148 -15.83 -0.53 -1.01
C ILE A 148 -15.17 -1.81 -0.49
N LEU A 149 -14.56 -2.60 -1.39
CA LEU A 149 -13.88 -3.85 -1.03
C LEU A 149 -12.62 -3.64 -0.17
N LEU A 150 -11.95 -2.49 -0.30
CA LEU A 150 -10.69 -2.21 0.41
C LEU A 150 -10.90 -1.41 1.71
N GLU A 151 -11.83 -0.47 1.72
CA GLU A 151 -12.10 0.43 2.85
C GLU A 151 -13.11 -0.15 3.85
N THR A 152 -13.98 -1.07 3.42
CA THR A 152 -14.92 -1.72 4.32
C THR A 152 -14.23 -2.89 5.01
N PRO A 153 -14.20 -2.92 6.36
CA PRO A 153 -13.57 -4.02 7.07
C PRO A 153 -14.21 -5.39 6.73
N PRO A 154 -13.44 -6.50 6.73
CA PRO A 154 -13.96 -7.81 6.33
C PRO A 154 -15.17 -8.30 7.14
N TYR A 155 -15.28 -7.89 8.40
CA TYR A 155 -16.40 -8.25 9.28
C TYR A 155 -17.69 -7.47 9.01
N ASP A 156 -17.60 -6.33 8.32
CA ASP A 156 -18.76 -5.54 7.87
C ASP A 156 -19.23 -5.99 6.46
N LEU A 157 -18.44 -6.82 5.76
CA LEU A 157 -18.76 -7.33 4.41
C LEU A 157 -19.22 -8.79 4.45
N GLN A 158 -20.42 -9.05 3.91
CA GLN A 158 -20.86 -10.42 3.67
C GLN A 158 -20.12 -11.01 2.45
N GLU A 159 -19.75 -12.29 2.52
CA GLU A 159 -19.06 -13.00 1.43
C GLU A 159 -19.82 -12.92 0.08
N LYS A 160 -21.15 -12.96 0.14
CA LYS A 160 -22.02 -12.78 -1.04
C LYS A 160 -21.81 -11.42 -1.72
N ASN A 161 -21.68 -10.36 -0.92
CA ASN A 161 -21.47 -9.00 -1.43
C ASN A 161 -20.07 -8.88 -2.05
N ILE A 162 -19.06 -9.51 -1.44
CA ILE A 162 -17.68 -9.54 -1.98
C ILE A 162 -17.67 -10.18 -3.38
N ILE A 163 -18.25 -11.39 -3.50
CA ILE A 163 -18.34 -12.11 -4.78
C ILE A 163 -19.12 -11.29 -5.81
N GLN A 164 -20.24 -10.68 -5.40
CA GLN A 164 -21.05 -9.83 -6.27
C GLN A 164 -20.26 -8.63 -6.79
N TYR A 165 -19.60 -7.86 -5.91
CA TYR A 165 -18.82 -6.69 -6.32
C TYR A 165 -17.66 -7.05 -7.23
N GLN A 166 -16.95 -8.14 -6.95
CA GLN A 166 -15.90 -8.67 -7.82
C GLN A 166 -16.45 -9.08 -9.20
N GLY A 167 -17.61 -9.75 -9.24
CA GLY A 167 -18.30 -10.10 -10.48
C GLY A 167 -18.69 -8.86 -11.29
N SER A 168 -19.30 -7.87 -10.65
CA SER A 168 -19.66 -6.60 -11.30
C SER A 168 -18.45 -5.84 -11.85
N ILE A 169 -17.31 -5.84 -11.15
CA ILE A 169 -16.07 -5.25 -11.67
C ILE A 169 -15.65 -5.95 -12.97
N LEU A 170 -15.61 -7.28 -12.97
CA LEU A 170 -15.22 -8.06 -14.14
C LEU A 170 -16.17 -7.82 -15.32
N GLU A 171 -17.47 -7.87 -15.11
CA GLU A 171 -18.46 -7.63 -16.17
C GLU A 171 -18.36 -6.22 -16.77
N LEU A 172 -18.13 -5.19 -15.93
CA LEU A 172 -17.93 -3.82 -16.39
C LEU A 172 -16.62 -3.67 -17.20
N GLN A 173 -15.54 -4.35 -16.80
CA GLN A 173 -14.27 -4.37 -17.53
C GLN A 173 -14.41 -5.05 -18.90
N GLU A 174 -15.07 -6.21 -18.94
CA GLU A 174 -15.34 -6.95 -20.18
C GLU A 174 -16.25 -6.15 -21.13
N LEU A 175 -17.29 -5.52 -20.59
CA LEU A 175 -18.19 -4.66 -21.36
C LEU A 175 -17.43 -3.47 -21.97
N LEU A 176 -16.55 -2.84 -21.19
CA LEU A 176 -15.75 -1.72 -21.68
C LEU A 176 -14.84 -2.13 -22.85
N HIS A 177 -14.14 -3.26 -22.71
CA HIS A 177 -13.31 -3.81 -23.78
C HIS A 177 -14.15 -4.17 -25.03
N LEU A 178 -15.33 -4.78 -24.85
CA LEU A 178 -16.27 -5.06 -25.94
C LEU A 178 -16.68 -3.78 -26.69
N LYS A 179 -17.01 -2.71 -25.95
CA LYS A 179 -17.43 -1.43 -26.54
C LYS A 179 -16.33 -0.76 -27.35
N PHE A 180 -15.08 -0.80 -26.86
CA PHE A 180 -13.94 -0.33 -27.64
C PHE A 180 -13.74 -1.14 -28.93
N ASN A 181 -13.94 -2.46 -28.91
CA ASN A 181 -13.86 -3.29 -30.11
C ASN A 181 -14.94 -2.93 -31.14
N MET A 182 -16.20 -2.78 -30.69
CA MET A 182 -17.30 -2.37 -31.57
C MET A 182 -17.06 -0.99 -32.21
N ALA A 183 -16.63 -0.01 -31.42
CA ALA A 183 -16.33 1.32 -31.92
C ALA A 183 -15.10 1.35 -32.86
N THR A 184 -14.09 0.51 -32.60
CA THR A 184 -12.95 0.31 -33.49
C THR A 184 -13.41 -0.26 -34.84
N GLU A 185 -14.30 -1.24 -34.85
CA GLU A 185 -14.85 -1.82 -36.07
C GLU A 185 -15.60 -0.78 -36.91
N LEU A 186 -16.46 0.02 -36.27
CA LEU A 186 -17.19 1.11 -36.92
C LEU A 186 -16.22 2.13 -37.55
N LEU A 187 -15.12 2.46 -36.88
CA LEU A 187 -14.07 3.32 -37.43
C LEU A 187 -13.42 2.67 -38.67
N LEU A 188 -13.02 1.40 -38.58
CA LEU A 188 -12.30 0.71 -39.65
C LEU A 188 -13.15 0.48 -40.91
N ARG A 189 -14.48 0.35 -40.79
CA ARG A 189 -15.40 0.25 -41.94
C ARG A 189 -15.35 1.48 -42.86
N GLN A 190 -15.02 2.65 -42.31
CA GLN A 190 -14.90 3.91 -43.04
C GLN A 190 -13.46 4.36 -43.27
N ALA A 191 -12.47 3.48 -43.08
CA ALA A 191 -11.06 3.84 -43.16
C ALA A 191 -10.67 4.47 -44.49
N SER A 192 -11.23 4.02 -45.62
CA SER A 192 -10.97 4.60 -46.94
C SER A 192 -11.39 6.07 -47.08
N THR A 193 -12.38 6.52 -46.31
CA THR A 193 -12.83 7.93 -46.29
C THR A 193 -11.94 8.81 -45.41
N LEU A 194 -11.20 8.18 -44.50
CA LEU A 194 -10.30 8.81 -43.54
C LEU A 194 -8.82 8.63 -43.94
N ALA A 195 -8.56 8.16 -45.16
CA ALA A 195 -7.21 7.95 -45.66
C ALA A 195 -6.49 9.29 -45.82
N ASP A 196 -5.29 9.36 -45.28
CA ASP A 196 -4.40 10.49 -45.48
C ASP A 196 -3.92 10.55 -46.94
N VAL A 197 -3.86 11.77 -47.48
CA VAL A 197 -3.60 12.01 -48.91
C VAL A 197 -2.17 11.66 -49.29
N ASP A 198 -1.21 11.85 -48.38
CA ASP A 198 0.22 11.66 -48.64
C ASP A 198 0.63 10.19 -48.49
N SER A 199 0.29 9.58 -47.35
CA SER A 199 0.58 8.18 -47.06
C SER A 199 -0.30 7.24 -47.89
N GLY A 200 -1.56 7.59 -48.13
CA GLY A 200 -2.59 6.74 -48.73
C GLY A 200 -3.14 5.68 -47.78
N ASN A 201 -2.85 5.78 -46.48
CA ASN A 201 -3.31 4.89 -45.41
C ASN A 201 -4.17 5.69 -44.41
N MET A 202 -4.96 5.01 -43.57
CA MET A 202 -5.68 5.69 -42.49
C MET A 202 -4.81 5.73 -41.24
N GLU A 203 -4.81 6.87 -40.56
CA GLU A 203 -4.27 7.03 -39.22
C GLU A 203 -5.30 7.74 -38.32
N LYS A 204 -5.47 7.26 -37.09
CA LYS A 204 -6.30 7.92 -36.07
C LYS A 204 -5.64 7.78 -34.71
N VAL A 205 -5.43 8.91 -34.05
CA VAL A 205 -4.95 8.99 -32.66
C VAL A 205 -6.03 9.67 -31.81
N ILE A 206 -6.37 9.06 -30.68
CA ILE A 206 -7.28 9.62 -29.67
C ILE A 206 -6.57 9.56 -28.32
N ARG A 207 -6.50 10.70 -27.64
CA ARG A 207 -5.91 10.84 -26.30
C ARG A 207 -7.01 11.31 -25.34
N ASP A 208 -7.24 10.55 -24.29
CA ASP A 208 -8.12 10.90 -23.16
C ASP A 208 -7.39 10.60 -21.83
N GLU A 209 -7.98 11.03 -20.71
CA GLU A 209 -7.42 10.88 -19.37
C GLU A 209 -7.14 9.42 -18.98
N ASN A 210 -8.00 8.49 -19.40
CA ASN A 210 -7.92 7.08 -18.99
C ASN A 210 -7.41 6.14 -20.07
N VAL A 211 -7.41 6.57 -21.33
CA VAL A 211 -7.13 5.73 -22.49
C VAL A 211 -6.47 6.54 -23.58
N THR A 212 -5.46 5.96 -24.22
CA THR A 212 -4.91 6.44 -25.48
C THR A 212 -5.05 5.37 -26.55
N LEU A 213 -5.61 5.73 -27.71
CA LEU A 213 -5.88 4.81 -28.81
C LEU A 213 -5.18 5.26 -30.09
N TYR A 214 -4.43 4.34 -30.68
CA TYR A 214 -3.78 4.47 -31.97
C TYR A 214 -4.35 3.42 -32.93
N VAL A 215 -4.82 3.85 -34.10
CA VAL A 215 -5.33 2.95 -35.15
C VAL A 215 -4.73 3.33 -36.48
N TRP A 216 -4.14 2.35 -37.17
CA TRP A 216 -3.60 2.50 -38.51
C TRP A 216 -4.21 1.44 -39.43
N ALA A 217 -4.68 1.83 -40.62
CA ALA A 217 -5.21 0.88 -41.60
C ALA A 217 -4.39 0.86 -42.89
N ASN A 218 -3.96 -0.34 -43.31
CA ASN A 218 -3.14 -0.55 -44.49
C ASN A 218 -3.97 -0.59 -45.78
N LEU A 219 -4.32 0.58 -46.30
CA LEU A 219 -5.11 0.70 -47.53
C LEU A 219 -4.23 0.59 -48.80
N LYS A 220 -2.98 1.04 -48.72
CA LYS A 220 -2.06 1.13 -49.87
C LYS A 220 -1.25 -0.14 -50.13
N LYS A 221 -0.99 -0.96 -49.10
CA LYS A 221 -0.29 -2.26 -49.17
C LYS A 221 1.10 -2.17 -49.82
N ASN A 222 1.89 -1.19 -49.40
CA ASN A 222 3.21 -0.95 -49.98
C ASN A 222 4.29 -1.78 -49.24
N PRO A 223 4.94 -2.77 -49.89
CA PRO A 223 5.95 -3.62 -49.25
C PRO A 223 7.23 -2.87 -48.80
N ARG A 224 7.42 -1.62 -49.27
CA ARG A 224 8.53 -0.76 -48.84
C ARG A 224 8.20 0.04 -47.59
N TYR A 225 6.92 0.13 -47.23
CA TYR A 225 6.46 0.86 -46.06
C TYR A 225 6.41 -0.09 -44.87
N LYS A 226 7.56 -0.24 -44.20
CA LYS A 226 7.73 -1.12 -43.03
C LYS A 226 7.60 -0.39 -41.70
N SER A 227 7.92 0.90 -41.68
CA SER A 227 7.81 1.74 -40.49
C SER A 227 6.43 2.39 -40.45
N VAL A 228 5.67 2.11 -39.40
CA VAL A 228 4.38 2.74 -39.09
C VAL A 228 4.59 3.60 -37.85
N THR A 229 4.77 4.90 -38.04
CA THR A 229 4.89 5.87 -36.95
C THR A 229 3.64 6.74 -36.93
N PHE A 230 3.02 6.87 -35.75
CA PHE A 230 1.85 7.73 -35.61
C PHE A 230 2.29 9.20 -35.58
N SER A 231 1.71 10.01 -36.46
CA SER A 231 1.96 11.43 -36.60
C SER A 231 1.88 12.12 -35.24
N GLU A 232 2.81 13.03 -34.96
CA GLU A 232 2.92 13.76 -33.69
C GLU A 232 3.38 12.93 -32.47
N THR A 233 3.78 11.67 -32.65
CA THR A 233 4.24 10.81 -31.56
C THR A 233 5.51 10.04 -31.91
N GLN A 234 6.17 9.47 -30.89
CA GLN A 234 7.27 8.52 -31.06
C GLN A 234 6.78 7.06 -31.05
N VAL A 235 5.46 6.86 -31.01
CA VAL A 235 4.82 5.55 -30.93
C VAL A 235 4.69 4.97 -32.33
N GLY A 236 4.94 3.68 -32.46
CA GLY A 236 4.88 3.04 -33.75
C GLY A 236 5.31 1.58 -33.77
N PHE A 237 5.39 1.04 -34.98
CA PHE A 237 5.71 -0.34 -35.28
C PHE A 237 6.67 -0.43 -36.45
N GLU A 238 7.65 -1.34 -36.38
CA GLU A 238 8.35 -1.84 -37.58
C GLU A 238 7.77 -3.19 -37.97
N ILE A 239 6.97 -3.20 -39.03
CA ILE A 239 6.25 -4.38 -39.49
C ILE A 239 7.03 -5.17 -40.57
N PRO A 240 6.97 -6.51 -40.48
CA PRO A 240 7.43 -7.42 -41.52
C PRO A 240 6.77 -7.17 -42.88
N ARG A 241 7.48 -7.50 -43.96
CA ARG A 241 7.01 -7.30 -45.34
C ARG A 241 5.67 -7.99 -45.62
N ILE A 242 5.43 -9.15 -44.99
CA ILE A 242 4.19 -9.91 -45.18
C ILE A 242 2.98 -9.10 -44.70
N LEU A 243 3.07 -8.47 -43.52
CA LEU A 243 2.04 -7.59 -42.97
C LEU A 243 1.89 -6.30 -43.78
N ALA A 244 2.99 -5.72 -44.26
CA ALA A 244 2.95 -4.52 -45.10
C ALA A 244 2.19 -4.72 -46.43
N THR A 245 2.01 -5.96 -46.88
CA THR A 245 1.23 -6.30 -48.09
C THR A 245 -0.19 -6.84 -47.81
N SER A 246 -0.54 -7.08 -46.55
CA SER A 246 -1.83 -7.66 -46.16
C SER A 246 -2.91 -6.60 -45.92
N ASP A 247 -4.18 -7.02 -46.03
CA ASP A 247 -5.37 -6.25 -45.66
C ASP A 247 -5.55 -6.19 -44.13
N ILE A 248 -4.66 -5.47 -43.46
CA ILE A 248 -4.64 -5.37 -41.99
C ILE A 248 -4.87 -3.95 -41.49
N ALA A 249 -5.29 -3.86 -40.24
CA ALA A 249 -5.16 -2.68 -39.40
C ALA A 249 -4.33 -3.02 -38.15
N LEU A 250 -3.54 -2.06 -37.69
CA LEU A 250 -2.81 -2.14 -36.43
C LEU A 250 -3.53 -1.27 -35.41
N ARG A 251 -3.75 -1.81 -34.22
CA ARG A 251 -4.30 -1.08 -33.09
C ARG A 251 -3.36 -1.17 -31.90
N LEU A 252 -3.10 -0.02 -31.28
CA LEU A 252 -2.59 0.06 -29.91
C LEU A 252 -3.64 0.78 -29.06
N LEU A 253 -4.28 0.04 -28.16
CA LEU A 253 -5.17 0.58 -27.14
C LEU A 253 -4.43 0.55 -25.81
N HIS A 254 -3.95 1.71 -25.36
CA HIS A 254 -3.31 1.89 -24.07
C HIS A 254 -4.35 2.30 -23.03
N THR A 255 -4.68 1.40 -22.10
CA THR A 255 -5.48 1.74 -20.92
C THR A 255 -4.54 2.19 -19.82
N HIS A 256 -4.75 3.38 -19.26
CA HIS A 256 -3.91 3.93 -18.19
C HIS A 256 -4.18 3.27 -16.81
N TYR A 257 -4.99 2.22 -16.81
CA TYR A 257 -5.34 1.39 -15.66
C TYR A 257 -5.16 -0.09 -16.01
N ASP A 258 -4.91 -0.91 -14.98
CA ASP A 258 -4.81 -2.36 -15.12
C ASP A 258 -6.17 -3.02 -14.86
N HIS A 259 -6.64 -3.75 -15.87
CA HIS A 259 -7.87 -4.56 -15.82
C HIS A 259 -7.62 -6.01 -16.26
N VAL A 260 -6.37 -6.34 -16.60
CA VAL A 260 -5.98 -7.66 -17.08
C VAL A 260 -5.43 -8.50 -15.94
N THR A 261 -4.63 -7.87 -15.06
CA THR A 261 -4.14 -8.54 -13.86
C THR A 261 -5.32 -8.98 -12.99
N PRO A 262 -5.42 -10.28 -12.64
CA PRO A 262 -6.52 -10.78 -11.84
C PRO A 262 -6.59 -10.04 -10.51
N LEU A 263 -7.80 -9.72 -10.06
CA LEU A 263 -8.01 -9.23 -8.71
C LEU A 263 -7.47 -10.30 -7.75
N GLY A 264 -6.54 -9.91 -6.87
CA GLY A 264 -6.01 -10.82 -5.86
C GLY A 264 -7.17 -11.47 -5.09
N PRO A 265 -7.06 -12.75 -4.69
CA PRO A 265 -8.10 -13.38 -3.90
C PRO A 265 -8.41 -12.46 -2.72
N ALA A 266 -9.71 -12.16 -2.51
CA ALA A 266 -10.16 -11.54 -1.27
C ALA A 266 -9.46 -12.29 -0.13
N PRO A 267 -9.01 -11.62 0.95
CA PRO A 267 -8.40 -12.31 2.07
C PRO A 267 -9.39 -13.37 2.53
N ALA A 268 -9.19 -14.59 2.04
CA ALA A 268 -9.93 -15.75 2.48
C ALA A 268 -9.69 -15.74 3.98
N ALA A 269 -10.76 -15.82 4.76
CA ALA A 269 -10.66 -16.13 6.17
C ALA A 269 -9.75 -17.36 6.24
N SER A 270 -8.47 -17.13 6.51
CA SER A 270 -7.50 -18.20 6.54
C SER A 270 -7.97 -19.10 7.65
N GLN A 271 -8.03 -20.39 7.30
CA GLN A 271 -8.40 -21.51 8.13
C GLN A 271 -8.04 -21.29 9.60
N GLU A 272 -8.96 -21.70 10.47
CA GLU A 272 -8.90 -21.61 11.93
C GLU A 272 -7.48 -21.49 12.49
N PRO A 273 -7.20 -20.50 13.37
CA PRO A 273 -5.88 -20.34 13.94
C PRO A 273 -5.44 -21.67 14.55
N THR A 274 -4.33 -22.19 14.02
CA THR A 274 -3.74 -23.44 14.47
C THR A 274 -3.50 -23.32 15.97
N SER A 275 -4.00 -24.33 16.66
CA SER A 275 -4.09 -24.44 18.11
C SER A 275 -2.74 -24.26 18.81
N THR A 276 -2.48 -23.08 19.36
CA THR A 276 -1.66 -22.96 20.58
C THR A 276 -1.93 -21.72 21.45
N VAL A 277 -3.03 -20.99 21.24
CA VAL A 277 -3.43 -19.87 22.14
C VAL A 277 -4.94 -19.85 22.36
N THR A 278 -5.53 -21.00 22.70
CA THR A 278 -6.96 -21.05 23.05
C THR A 278 -7.16 -21.98 24.23
N HIS A 279 -6.94 -21.46 25.43
CA HIS A 279 -7.46 -22.10 26.65
C HIS A 279 -8.15 -21.15 27.63
N LEU A 280 -8.47 -19.91 27.21
CA LEU A 280 -9.23 -18.97 28.06
C LEU A 280 -10.46 -18.33 27.41
N VAL A 281 -10.79 -18.63 26.14
CA VAL A 281 -11.87 -17.90 25.43
C VAL A 281 -12.95 -18.82 24.82
N LYS A 282 -12.84 -20.15 24.97
CA LYS A 282 -13.72 -21.08 24.22
C LYS A 282 -15.12 -21.29 24.79
N ASP A 283 -15.38 -20.94 26.06
CA ASP A 283 -16.65 -21.28 26.70
C ASP A 283 -17.70 -20.15 26.70
N GLU A 284 -17.32 -18.89 26.41
CA GLU A 284 -18.27 -17.77 26.31
C GLU A 284 -18.61 -17.38 24.86
N ALA A 285 -17.74 -17.65 23.89
CA ALA A 285 -17.93 -17.25 22.49
C ALA A 285 -19.11 -17.96 21.77
N LYS A 286 -19.40 -19.22 22.12
CA LYS A 286 -20.49 -20.00 21.48
C LYS A 286 -21.90 -19.54 21.88
N GLY A 287 -22.03 -18.86 23.03
CA GLY A 287 -23.30 -18.24 23.43
C GLY A 287 -23.57 -16.91 22.73
N ILE A 288 -22.51 -16.19 22.34
CA ILE A 288 -22.55 -14.82 21.82
C ILE A 288 -22.77 -14.80 20.31
N GLU A 289 -22.22 -15.75 19.55
CA GLU A 289 -22.43 -15.87 18.10
C GLU A 289 -23.91 -16.12 17.74
N ALA A 290 -24.61 -16.86 18.61
CA ALA A 290 -26.05 -17.08 18.52
C ALA A 290 -26.89 -15.86 18.93
N ALA A 291 -26.33 -14.94 19.71
CA ALA A 291 -26.97 -13.68 20.10
C ALA A 291 -26.80 -12.61 19.02
N VAL A 292 -25.62 -12.51 18.40
CA VAL A 292 -25.33 -11.61 17.27
C VAL A 292 -26.23 -11.91 16.06
N SER A 293 -26.46 -13.19 15.77
CA SER A 293 -27.38 -13.59 14.69
C SER A 293 -28.84 -13.22 14.95
N LYS A 294 -29.24 -13.05 16.22
CA LYS A 294 -30.61 -12.65 16.60
C LYS A 294 -30.80 -11.15 16.59
N VAL A 295 -29.82 -10.38 17.07
CA VAL A 295 -29.90 -8.90 17.11
C VAL A 295 -29.86 -8.30 15.70
N LEU A 296 -28.99 -8.80 14.82
CA LEU A 296 -28.92 -8.37 13.42
C LEU A 296 -30.21 -8.68 12.63
N GLN A 297 -30.91 -9.77 12.98
CA GLN A 297 -32.21 -10.10 12.37
C GLN A 297 -33.36 -9.25 12.90
N GLU A 298 -33.27 -8.73 14.13
CA GLU A 298 -34.29 -7.87 14.73
C GLU A 298 -34.21 -6.42 14.23
N GLU A 299 -33.00 -5.88 14.04
CA GLU A 299 -32.79 -4.56 13.40
C GLU A 299 -33.27 -4.55 11.94
N SER A 300 -33.01 -5.64 11.20
CA SER A 300 -33.48 -5.81 9.81
C SER A 300 -35.02 -5.81 9.71
N LYS A 301 -35.71 -6.39 10.71
CA LYS A 301 -37.18 -6.53 10.73
C LYS A 301 -37.89 -5.27 11.22
N GLN A 302 -37.22 -4.41 11.99
CA GLN A 302 -37.78 -3.14 12.40
C GLN A 302 -37.77 -2.12 11.24
N GLN A 303 -36.74 -2.14 10.40
CA GLN A 303 -36.67 -1.26 9.21
C GLN A 303 -37.69 -1.61 8.11
N GLU A 304 -38.02 -2.89 7.88
CA GLU A 304 -39.06 -3.27 6.89
C GLU A 304 -40.49 -2.90 7.33
N ASN A 305 -40.75 -2.84 8.64
CA ASN A 305 -42.09 -2.56 9.17
C ASN A 305 -42.44 -1.07 9.20
N GLU A 306 -41.46 -0.17 9.29
CA GLU A 306 -41.70 1.28 9.20
C GLU A 306 -42.00 1.75 7.77
N SER A 307 -41.59 0.99 6.75
CA SER A 307 -41.87 1.31 5.34
C SER A 307 -43.28 0.95 4.85
N ASN A 308 -44.11 0.26 5.65
CA ASN A 308 -45.37 -0.33 5.17
C ASN A 308 -46.67 0.17 5.83
N SER A 309 -46.67 1.31 6.53
CA SER A 309 -47.92 1.92 7.02
C SER A 309 -48.16 3.32 6.47
N VAL A 310 -48.64 3.40 5.23
CA VAL A 310 -49.42 4.54 4.75
C VAL A 310 -50.87 4.08 4.62
N HIS A 311 -51.68 4.34 5.65
CA HIS A 311 -53.13 4.34 5.52
C HIS A 311 -53.62 5.78 5.60
N GLU A 312 -54.39 6.14 4.59
CA GLU A 312 -55.05 7.44 4.41
C GLU A 312 -56.03 7.69 5.56
N GLU A 313 -55.97 8.87 6.19
CA GLU A 313 -57.14 9.41 6.89
C GLU A 313 -57.36 10.89 6.55
N GLU A 314 -58.55 11.14 5.99
CA GLU A 314 -59.14 12.44 5.81
C GLU A 314 -59.54 13.08 7.15
N THR A 315 -59.21 14.36 7.26
CA THR A 315 -59.57 15.35 8.28
C THR A 315 -60.97 15.24 8.93
N LYS A 316 -61.03 15.33 10.28
CA LYS A 316 -61.97 16.25 10.99
C LYS A 316 -61.64 16.46 12.49
N VAL A 317 -61.97 17.67 12.92
CA VAL A 317 -61.65 18.42 14.15
C VAL A 317 -62.52 18.02 15.36
N GLU A 318 -61.96 18.05 16.59
CA GLU A 318 -62.51 18.65 17.83
C GLU A 318 -61.55 18.51 19.06
N GLU A 319 -61.41 19.57 19.87
CA GLU A 319 -60.74 19.65 21.20
C GLU A 319 -61.75 19.34 22.35
N PRO A 320 -61.40 19.43 23.67
CA PRO A 320 -60.32 18.82 24.46
C PRO A 320 -60.87 18.10 25.72
N GLY A 321 -60.06 17.32 26.46
CA GLY A 321 -60.49 16.73 27.74
C GLY A 321 -59.38 16.13 28.62
N ASP A 322 -59.35 16.60 29.86
CA ASP A 322 -58.48 16.38 31.02
C ASP A 322 -57.80 15.00 31.29
N ALA A 323 -56.54 15.14 31.75
CA ALA A 323 -55.86 14.51 32.89
C ALA A 323 -56.10 13.03 33.26
N GLU A 324 -55.00 12.27 33.31
CA GLU A 324 -54.60 11.55 34.53
C GLU A 324 -53.10 11.19 34.53
N GLU A 325 -52.46 11.38 35.68
CA GLU A 325 -51.07 11.08 35.98
C GLU A 325 -50.78 9.58 35.94
N GLN A 326 -49.69 9.17 35.28
CA GLN A 326 -48.95 7.97 35.66
C GLN A 326 -47.44 8.23 35.58
N LYS A 327 -46.84 8.35 36.77
CA LYS A 327 -45.39 8.30 37.00
C LYS A 327 -44.84 7.00 36.41
N ASN A 328 -44.00 7.11 35.39
CA ASN A 328 -42.99 6.11 35.06
C ASN A 328 -41.62 6.76 35.23
N SER A 329 -40.91 6.34 36.28
CA SER A 329 -39.48 6.58 36.41
C SER A 329 -38.76 5.84 35.28
N VAL A 330 -38.20 6.57 34.34
CA VAL A 330 -37.30 6.00 33.33
C VAL A 330 -36.00 5.63 34.04
N GLN A 331 -35.69 4.32 34.04
CA GLN A 331 -34.36 3.81 34.37
C GLN A 331 -33.46 4.05 33.15
N GLU A 332 -32.53 5.00 33.25
CA GLU A 332 -31.48 5.28 32.24
C GLU A 332 -30.31 4.27 32.25
N GLU A 333 -30.34 3.23 33.09
CA GLU A 333 -29.20 2.30 33.24
C GLU A 333 -28.98 1.21 32.15
N PRO A 334 -29.96 0.74 31.34
CA PRO A 334 -29.72 -0.39 30.42
C PRO A 334 -28.95 0.01 29.15
N GLU A 335 -29.17 1.22 28.62
CA GLU A 335 -28.57 1.69 27.36
C GLU A 335 -27.06 1.93 27.47
N VAL A 336 -26.60 2.48 28.61
CA VAL A 336 -25.18 2.78 28.85
C VAL A 336 -24.33 1.50 28.87
N LYS A 337 -24.85 0.43 29.48
CA LYS A 337 -24.15 -0.87 29.56
C LYS A 337 -24.05 -1.56 28.20
N GLN A 338 -25.07 -1.38 27.34
CA GLN A 338 -25.08 -1.94 25.99
C GLN A 338 -24.07 -1.24 25.07
N HIS A 339 -24.03 0.10 25.10
CA HIS A 339 -23.05 0.89 24.33
C HIS A 339 -21.60 0.57 24.73
N ASP A 340 -21.33 0.39 26.03
CA ASP A 340 -19.98 0.03 26.51
C ASP A 340 -19.52 -1.35 26.03
N LEU A 341 -20.45 -2.32 25.94
CA LEU A 341 -20.17 -3.65 25.39
C LEU A 341 -19.90 -3.59 23.88
N GLU A 342 -20.70 -2.82 23.14
CA GLU A 342 -20.53 -2.62 21.70
C GLU A 342 -19.17 -2.00 21.37
N MET A 343 -18.77 -0.96 22.13
CA MET A 343 -17.48 -0.30 21.95
C MET A 343 -16.30 -1.21 22.28
N LYS A 344 -16.43 -2.10 23.27
CA LYS A 344 -15.41 -3.11 23.60
C LYS A 344 -15.24 -4.09 22.45
N LEU A 345 -16.33 -4.65 21.95
CA LEU A 345 -16.30 -5.56 20.82
C LEU A 345 -15.69 -4.90 19.59
N LEU A 346 -16.07 -3.65 19.30
CA LEU A 346 -15.51 -2.89 18.19
C LEU A 346 -14.00 -2.67 18.34
N SER A 347 -13.51 -2.42 19.57
CA SER A 347 -12.08 -2.26 19.85
C SER A 347 -11.28 -3.51 19.53
N GLU A 348 -11.78 -4.68 19.92
CA GLU A 348 -11.16 -5.98 19.62
C GLU A 348 -11.13 -6.25 18.11
N THR A 349 -12.23 -5.95 17.43
CA THR A 349 -12.35 -6.13 15.99
C THR A 349 -11.41 -5.20 15.21
N VAL A 350 -11.30 -3.93 15.62
CA VAL A 350 -10.34 -2.97 15.03
C VAL A 350 -8.90 -3.41 15.26
N LEU A 351 -8.58 -3.94 16.44
CA LEU A 351 -7.26 -4.51 16.72
C LEU A 351 -6.94 -5.69 15.80
N ALA A 352 -7.88 -6.61 15.61
CA ALA A 352 -7.73 -7.74 14.71
C ALA A 352 -7.48 -7.29 13.25
N ALA A 353 -8.27 -6.32 12.76
CA ALA A 353 -8.08 -5.78 11.41
C ALA A 353 -6.71 -5.09 11.22
N GLN A 354 -6.24 -4.34 12.23
CA GLN A 354 -4.92 -3.72 12.19
C GLN A 354 -3.78 -4.74 12.25
N LEU A 355 -3.96 -5.87 12.95
CA LEU A 355 -2.98 -6.96 12.99
C LEU A 355 -2.79 -7.63 11.62
N LEU A 356 -3.87 -7.80 10.85
CA LEU A 356 -3.81 -8.36 9.50
C LEU A 356 -2.91 -7.55 8.56
N LEU A 357 -2.75 -6.24 8.78
CA LEU A 357 -1.83 -5.40 8.00
C LEU A 357 -0.35 -5.71 8.25
N LEU A 358 -0.02 -6.35 9.38
CA LEU A 358 1.34 -6.67 9.81
C LEU A 358 1.72 -8.15 9.65
N GLU A 359 0.74 -9.02 9.41
CA GLU A 359 0.96 -10.45 9.25
C GLU A 359 1.77 -10.75 7.99
N ASN A 360 2.85 -11.51 8.17
CA ASN A 360 3.65 -12.04 7.07
C ASN A 360 3.08 -13.40 6.65
N ALA A 361 3.07 -13.66 5.34
CA ALA A 361 2.75 -14.98 4.82
C ALA A 361 3.78 -16.02 5.29
N GLN A 362 3.34 -17.24 5.58
CA GLN A 362 4.25 -18.30 6.04
C GLN A 362 5.05 -18.93 4.90
N GLU A 363 4.46 -18.99 3.71
CA GLU A 363 5.05 -19.62 2.55
C GLU A 363 5.16 -18.63 1.40
N LYS A 364 6.26 -18.72 0.66
CA LYS A 364 6.43 -18.00 -0.60
C LYS A 364 5.46 -18.60 -1.63
N PRO A 365 4.73 -17.78 -2.40
CA PRO A 365 3.94 -18.29 -3.52
C PRO A 365 4.81 -19.14 -4.46
N ARG A 366 4.28 -20.27 -4.91
CA ARG A 366 4.98 -21.17 -5.85
C ARG A 366 4.68 -20.73 -7.28
N PHE A 367 5.72 -20.65 -8.10
CA PHE A 367 5.67 -20.38 -9.54
C PHE A 367 6.20 -21.60 -10.28
N PHE A 368 5.60 -21.91 -11.43
CA PHE A 368 5.83 -23.19 -12.10
C PHE A 368 6.82 -23.09 -13.28
N GLU A 369 6.97 -21.91 -13.88
CA GLU A 369 7.79 -21.71 -15.10
C GLU A 369 8.84 -20.60 -14.91
N ASP A 370 9.99 -20.70 -15.59
CA ASP A 370 11.10 -19.73 -15.49
C ASP A 370 10.73 -18.32 -16.03
N ASP A 371 9.76 -18.24 -16.93
CA ASP A 371 9.28 -16.99 -17.55
C ASP A 371 8.02 -16.41 -16.88
N GLU A 372 7.45 -17.10 -15.87
CA GLU A 372 6.26 -16.65 -15.14
C GLU A 372 6.61 -15.50 -14.19
N ILE A 373 5.85 -14.40 -14.27
CA ILE A 373 6.12 -13.20 -13.47
C ILE A 373 5.46 -13.32 -12.09
N ASP A 374 6.30 -13.26 -11.06
CA ASP A 374 5.89 -13.17 -9.67
C ASP A 374 5.32 -11.78 -9.35
N LEU A 375 4.00 -11.63 -9.35
CA LEU A 375 3.29 -10.39 -8.98
C LEU A 375 3.39 -10.03 -7.49
N CYS A 376 3.99 -10.88 -6.64
CA CYS A 376 4.37 -10.50 -5.30
C CYS A 376 5.74 -9.80 -5.26
N GLN A 377 6.61 -10.05 -6.25
CA GLN A 377 7.89 -9.37 -6.44
C GLN A 377 7.77 -8.15 -7.36
N PHE A 378 7.05 -8.27 -8.46
CA PHE A 378 6.93 -7.24 -9.49
C PHE A 378 5.55 -6.59 -9.46
N THR A 379 5.50 -5.31 -9.82
CA THR A 379 4.24 -4.57 -9.99
C THR A 379 4.11 -4.06 -11.42
N THR A 380 2.89 -4.08 -11.94
CA THR A 380 2.54 -3.46 -13.22
C THR A 380 2.46 -1.95 -13.05
N LEU A 381 2.99 -1.20 -14.03
CA LEU A 381 3.08 0.24 -14.01
C LEU A 381 2.75 0.83 -15.38
N GLY A 382 1.99 1.93 -15.38
CA GLY A 382 1.59 2.61 -16.62
C GLY A 382 0.38 2.01 -17.32
N GLY A 383 -0.28 1.02 -16.71
CA GLY A 383 -1.46 0.36 -17.26
C GLY A 383 -1.12 -0.73 -18.28
N VAL A 384 -2.00 -0.94 -19.26
CA VAL A 384 -1.90 -2.06 -20.20
C VAL A 384 -1.97 -1.55 -21.64
N TYR A 385 -1.06 -2.04 -22.47
CA TYR A 385 -0.97 -1.75 -23.90
C TYR A 385 -1.53 -2.95 -24.67
N HIS A 386 -2.74 -2.83 -25.20
CA HIS A 386 -3.35 -3.85 -26.06
C HIS A 386 -2.88 -3.66 -27.50
N LEU A 387 -1.98 -4.52 -27.93
CA LEU A 387 -1.46 -4.57 -29.29
C LEU A 387 -2.26 -5.58 -30.10
N ASP A 388 -2.95 -5.14 -31.14
CA ASP A 388 -3.73 -6.01 -32.01
C ASP A 388 -3.38 -5.80 -33.48
N ILE A 389 -3.32 -6.91 -34.21
CA ILE A 389 -3.42 -6.92 -35.67
C ILE A 389 -4.84 -7.36 -36.00
N LEU A 390 -5.53 -6.55 -36.79
CA LEU A 390 -6.95 -6.70 -37.09
C LEU A 390 -7.11 -6.92 -38.59
N GLU A 391 -8.08 -7.73 -38.98
CA GLU A 391 -8.47 -7.82 -40.39
C GLU A 391 -9.16 -6.53 -40.81
N LEU A 392 -8.77 -5.97 -41.95
CA LEU A 392 -9.39 -4.76 -42.44
C LEU A 392 -10.80 -5.07 -42.98
N PRO A 393 -11.88 -4.50 -42.40
CA PRO A 393 -13.23 -4.76 -42.89
C PRO A 393 -13.42 -4.30 -44.35
N PRO A 394 -14.44 -4.82 -45.06
CA PRO A 394 -14.77 -4.34 -46.39
C PRO A 394 -14.96 -2.82 -46.41
N GLN A 395 -14.24 -2.15 -47.31
CA GLN A 395 -14.26 -0.68 -47.44
C GLN A 395 -15.38 -0.20 -48.37
N TYR A 396 -15.83 1.04 -48.19
CA TYR A 396 -16.81 1.68 -49.08
C TYR A 396 -16.35 1.70 -50.54
N LYS A 397 -17.24 1.32 -51.44
CA LYS A 397 -17.03 1.37 -52.90
C LYS A 397 -18.08 2.25 -53.54
N SER A 398 -17.65 3.16 -54.42
CA SER A 398 -18.55 3.95 -55.26
C SER A 398 -18.97 3.13 -56.47
N MET A 399 -20.27 2.80 -56.57
CA MET A 399 -20.85 2.09 -57.70
C MET A 399 -22.10 2.81 -58.19
N LYS A 400 -22.07 3.31 -59.44
CA LYS A 400 -23.22 3.94 -60.11
C LYS A 400 -23.89 5.06 -59.27
N GLY A 401 -23.10 5.87 -58.58
CA GLY A 401 -23.59 6.98 -57.74
C GLY A 401 -24.00 6.59 -56.31
N TRP A 402 -23.91 5.31 -55.93
CA TRP A 402 -24.12 4.83 -54.56
C TRP A 402 -22.79 4.50 -53.88
N MET A 403 -22.70 4.75 -52.57
CA MET A 403 -21.64 4.24 -51.70
C MET A 403 -22.16 2.97 -51.03
N ILE A 404 -21.55 1.82 -51.34
CA ILE A 404 -21.97 0.51 -50.82
C ILE A 404 -20.81 -0.10 -50.02
N VAL A 405 -21.14 -0.73 -48.90
CA VAL A 405 -20.20 -1.46 -48.04
C VAL A 405 -20.82 -2.80 -47.62
N GLU A 406 -20.02 -3.85 -47.56
CA GLU A 406 -20.43 -5.14 -47.05
C GLU A 406 -20.27 -5.17 -45.53
N ILE A 407 -21.31 -5.64 -44.83
CA ILE A 407 -21.32 -5.72 -43.37
C ILE A 407 -21.17 -7.20 -42.98
N LEU A 408 -20.03 -7.53 -42.40
CA LEU A 408 -19.76 -8.86 -41.86
C LEU A 408 -20.53 -9.05 -40.53
N LYS A 409 -21.00 -10.28 -40.27
CA LYS A 409 -21.74 -10.61 -39.03
C LYS A 409 -20.82 -10.85 -37.83
N GLU A 410 -19.55 -11.18 -38.09
CA GLU A 410 -18.61 -11.70 -37.09
C GLU A 410 -17.89 -10.59 -36.29
N GLY A 411 -18.22 -9.32 -36.52
CA GLY A 411 -17.67 -8.18 -35.80
C GLY A 411 -16.20 -7.91 -36.14
N LEU A 412 -15.46 -7.29 -35.21
CA LEU A 412 -14.03 -7.04 -35.35
C LEU A 412 -13.21 -8.34 -35.31
N GLN A 413 -12.60 -8.72 -36.43
CA GLN A 413 -11.78 -9.93 -36.56
C GLN A 413 -10.30 -9.64 -36.30
N LYS A 414 -9.63 -10.56 -35.58
CA LYS A 414 -8.18 -10.51 -35.36
C LYS A 414 -7.45 -11.20 -36.50
N TYR A 415 -6.37 -10.58 -36.96
CA TYR A 415 -5.43 -11.19 -37.90
C TYR A 415 -4.32 -11.90 -37.12
N VAL A 416 -4.14 -13.20 -37.34
CA VAL A 416 -3.19 -14.02 -36.57
C VAL A 416 -1.80 -13.95 -37.20
N TYR A 417 -0.81 -13.50 -36.42
CA TYR A 417 0.60 -13.43 -36.80
C TYR A 417 1.49 -13.84 -35.62
N PRO A 418 2.39 -14.83 -35.81
CA PRO A 418 2.49 -15.73 -36.97
C PRO A 418 1.22 -16.61 -37.12
N PRO A 419 0.89 -17.11 -38.32
CA PRO A 419 -0.27 -17.99 -38.52
C PRO A 419 -0.10 -19.31 -37.74
N GLU A 420 -1.20 -19.89 -37.26
CA GLU A 420 -1.20 -21.13 -36.44
C GLU A 420 -0.58 -22.34 -37.16
N THR A 421 -0.69 -22.37 -38.49
CA THR A 421 -0.10 -23.40 -39.35
C THR A 421 1.12 -22.83 -40.07
N THR A 422 2.31 -23.16 -39.55
CA THR A 422 3.61 -22.73 -40.11
C THR A 422 4.30 -23.82 -40.95
N GLU A 423 3.72 -25.02 -41.04
CA GLU A 423 4.31 -26.20 -41.71
C GLU A 423 4.66 -25.96 -43.19
N ASP A 424 3.98 -25.03 -43.86
CA ASP A 424 4.21 -24.69 -45.28
C ASP A 424 5.39 -23.72 -45.52
N PHE A 425 6.05 -23.23 -44.46
CA PHE A 425 7.12 -22.22 -44.56
C PHE A 425 8.49 -22.82 -44.21
N GLU A 426 9.21 -23.34 -45.21
CA GLU A 426 10.54 -24.00 -45.04
C GLU A 426 11.72 -23.05 -44.71
N THR A 427 11.50 -21.73 -44.64
CA THR A 427 12.58 -20.74 -44.40
C THR A 427 12.73 -20.36 -42.93
N GLU A 428 13.96 -20.43 -42.40
CA GLU A 428 14.34 -19.79 -41.13
C GLU A 428 13.90 -18.31 -41.14
N ASN A 429 13.21 -17.86 -40.08
CA ASN A 429 12.65 -16.50 -39.92
C ASN A 429 11.57 -16.10 -40.94
N ALA A 430 10.72 -17.03 -41.40
CA ALA A 430 9.56 -16.69 -42.25
C ALA A 430 8.63 -15.62 -41.64
N PHE A 431 8.56 -15.58 -40.30
CA PHE A 431 7.74 -14.65 -39.52
C PHE A 431 8.61 -13.92 -38.49
N PRO A 432 9.33 -12.85 -38.88
CA PRO A 432 10.15 -12.11 -37.94
C PRO A 432 9.29 -11.38 -36.88
N PRO A 433 9.79 -11.18 -35.65
CA PRO A 433 9.14 -10.37 -34.64
C PRO A 433 8.83 -8.95 -35.13
N ILE A 434 7.82 -8.34 -34.53
CA ILE A 434 7.45 -6.94 -34.82
C ILE A 434 8.12 -6.05 -33.77
N GLU A 435 8.82 -5.02 -34.21
CA GLU A 435 9.36 -4.02 -33.29
C GLU A 435 8.26 -3.05 -32.88
N VAL A 436 8.15 -2.78 -31.58
CA VAL A 436 7.14 -1.91 -30.99
C VAL A 436 7.86 -0.77 -30.29
N MET A 437 7.43 0.46 -30.54
CA MET A 437 7.89 1.68 -29.89
C MET A 437 6.74 2.25 -29.06
N LEU A 438 6.89 2.29 -27.73
CA LEU A 438 5.88 2.80 -26.80
C LEU A 438 6.40 4.00 -26.02
N GLU A 439 5.51 4.98 -25.82
CA GLU A 439 5.74 6.08 -24.90
C GLU A 439 5.30 5.67 -23.49
N VAL A 440 6.22 5.84 -22.53
CA VAL A 440 5.97 5.57 -21.10
C VAL A 440 5.07 6.67 -20.54
N HIS A 441 3.96 6.26 -19.92
CA HIS A 441 2.95 7.17 -19.41
C HIS A 441 3.51 8.23 -18.45
N GLU A 442 3.05 9.48 -18.57
CA GLU A 442 3.65 10.64 -17.88
C GLU A 442 3.59 10.56 -16.36
N ASN A 443 2.52 9.95 -15.83
CA ASN A 443 2.23 9.86 -14.40
C ASN A 443 3.04 8.80 -13.65
N VAL A 444 3.85 8.00 -14.36
CA VAL A 444 4.59 6.88 -13.79
C VAL A 444 6.07 7.18 -13.73
N ILE A 445 6.69 6.78 -12.62
CA ILE A 445 8.12 6.90 -12.38
C ILE A 445 8.70 5.49 -12.24
N PHE A 446 9.66 5.17 -13.11
CA PHE A 446 10.49 3.98 -12.97
C PHE A 446 11.84 4.37 -12.33
N PHE A 447 12.28 3.59 -11.35
CA PHE A 447 13.59 3.81 -10.69
C PHE A 447 14.72 2.97 -11.28
N GLU A 448 14.35 1.93 -12.02
CA GLU A 448 15.24 1.04 -12.77
C GLU A 448 14.73 0.95 -14.21
N ASP A 449 15.50 0.33 -15.12
CA ASP A 449 15.00 0.11 -16.47
C ASP A 449 13.78 -0.82 -16.44
N PRO A 450 12.63 -0.41 -17.00
CA PRO A 450 11.40 -1.19 -16.97
C PRO A 450 11.57 -2.48 -17.77
N MET A 451 11.02 -3.56 -17.23
CA MET A 451 10.87 -4.81 -17.97
C MET A 451 9.53 -4.82 -18.71
N VAL A 452 9.47 -5.51 -19.84
CA VAL A 452 8.24 -5.68 -20.62
C VAL A 452 7.68 -7.08 -20.33
N ALA A 453 6.38 -7.14 -20.08
CA ALA A 453 5.65 -8.37 -19.81
C ALA A 453 4.50 -8.54 -20.79
N ARG A 454 4.27 -9.74 -21.29
CA ARG A 454 3.11 -10.08 -22.12
C ARG A 454 2.11 -10.93 -21.35
N TRP A 455 0.83 -10.76 -21.65
CA TRP A 455 -0.24 -11.53 -21.02
C TRP A 455 -0.39 -12.89 -21.70
N ASP A 456 -0.36 -13.97 -20.90
CA ASP A 456 -0.77 -15.31 -21.32
C ASP A 456 -2.27 -15.49 -21.03
N ALA A 457 -3.09 -15.51 -22.08
CA ALA A 457 -4.53 -15.62 -21.96
C ALA A 457 -5.00 -17.02 -21.52
N GLU A 458 -4.23 -18.08 -21.81
CA GLU A 458 -4.58 -19.45 -21.45
C GLU A 458 -4.27 -19.71 -19.97
N ALA A 459 -3.07 -19.32 -19.54
CA ALA A 459 -2.61 -19.50 -18.18
C ALA A 459 -3.08 -18.38 -17.21
N LYS A 460 -3.57 -17.26 -17.76
CA LYS A 460 -4.04 -16.07 -17.02
C LYS A 460 -2.99 -15.45 -16.10
N HIS A 461 -1.78 -15.28 -16.60
CA HIS A 461 -0.70 -14.58 -15.90
C HIS A 461 0.24 -13.85 -16.87
N TRP A 462 1.12 -13.02 -16.32
CA TRP A 462 2.14 -12.32 -17.10
C TRP A 462 3.37 -13.20 -17.31
N LYS A 463 3.99 -13.09 -18.49
CA LYS A 463 5.24 -13.76 -18.87
C LYS A 463 6.23 -12.82 -19.56
N THR A 464 7.51 -13.18 -19.52
CA THR A 464 8.61 -12.44 -20.18
C THR A 464 9.08 -13.08 -21.49
N ASP A 465 8.51 -14.21 -21.90
CA ASP A 465 8.88 -14.94 -23.12
C ASP A 465 8.34 -14.26 -24.40
N GLY A 466 8.96 -14.55 -25.54
CA GLY A 466 8.59 -13.95 -26.84
C GLY A 466 8.88 -12.45 -26.96
N ILE A 467 9.67 -11.89 -26.04
CA ILE A 467 10.11 -10.49 -25.99
C ILE A 467 11.64 -10.45 -26.13
N SER A 468 12.15 -9.58 -27.00
CA SER A 468 13.59 -9.40 -27.19
C SER A 468 13.96 -7.96 -27.54
N ASN A 469 15.26 -7.65 -27.57
CA ASN A 469 15.79 -6.33 -27.96
C ASN A 469 15.20 -5.15 -27.18
N VAL A 470 14.92 -5.34 -25.89
CA VAL A 470 14.37 -4.27 -25.03
C VAL A 470 15.41 -3.17 -24.86
N SER A 471 15.04 -1.93 -25.19
CA SER A 471 15.84 -0.74 -24.98
C SER A 471 14.96 0.39 -24.45
N HIS A 472 15.45 1.07 -23.41
CA HIS A 472 14.71 2.14 -22.76
C HIS A 472 15.54 3.42 -22.80
N LYS A 473 14.92 4.48 -23.32
CA LYS A 473 15.47 5.84 -23.33
C LYS A 473 14.70 6.69 -22.33
N SER A 474 15.16 6.71 -21.09
CA SER A 474 14.49 7.40 -19.98
C SER A 474 14.21 8.89 -20.25
N GLU A 475 15.15 9.61 -20.87
CA GLU A 475 14.99 11.05 -21.20
C GLU A 475 13.88 11.31 -22.24
N GLU A 476 13.68 10.38 -23.18
CA GLU A 476 12.67 10.46 -24.23
C GLU A 476 11.34 9.80 -23.81
N ARG A 477 11.29 9.17 -22.62
CA ARG A 477 10.19 8.29 -22.16
C ARG A 477 9.81 7.25 -23.22
N LEU A 478 10.78 6.73 -23.97
CA LEU A 478 10.56 5.81 -25.07
C LEU A 478 11.12 4.43 -24.72
N ILE A 479 10.29 3.40 -24.84
CA ILE A 479 10.72 2.01 -24.78
C ILE A 479 10.51 1.34 -26.13
N THR A 480 11.52 0.60 -26.59
CA THR A 480 11.50 -0.15 -27.84
C THR A 480 11.83 -1.61 -27.57
N PHE A 481 11.04 -2.52 -28.12
CA PHE A 481 11.23 -3.96 -27.96
C PHE A 481 10.67 -4.72 -29.16
N SER A 482 11.14 -5.95 -29.37
CA SER A 482 10.64 -6.87 -30.39
C SER A 482 9.70 -7.88 -29.75
N LEU A 483 8.53 -8.08 -30.37
CA LEU A 483 7.48 -8.99 -29.89
C LEU A 483 7.15 -10.05 -30.95
N GLU A 484 7.16 -11.33 -30.56
CA GLU A 484 6.85 -12.45 -31.46
C GLU A 484 5.38 -12.52 -31.83
N THR A 485 4.50 -12.36 -30.83
CA THR A 485 3.04 -12.45 -30.98
C THR A 485 2.39 -11.25 -30.31
N PHE A 486 1.52 -10.56 -31.04
CA PHE A 486 0.78 -9.41 -30.52
C PHE A 486 -0.27 -9.83 -29.48
N GLY A 487 -0.42 -8.99 -28.45
CA GLY A 487 -1.37 -9.18 -27.37
C GLY A 487 -1.24 -8.07 -26.32
N PRO A 488 -1.91 -8.20 -25.17
CA PRO A 488 -1.73 -7.27 -24.07
C PRO A 488 -0.31 -7.34 -23.53
N VAL A 489 0.34 -6.18 -23.40
CA VAL A 489 1.63 -6.02 -22.76
C VAL A 489 1.57 -4.95 -21.68
N THR A 490 2.44 -5.05 -20.67
CA THR A 490 2.59 -4.05 -19.62
C THR A 490 4.06 -3.85 -19.28
N LEU A 491 4.35 -2.74 -18.61
CA LEU A 491 5.67 -2.45 -18.07
C LEU A 491 5.68 -2.81 -16.59
N ILE A 492 6.75 -3.46 -16.15
CA ILE A 492 6.88 -3.90 -14.76
C ILE A 492 8.19 -3.42 -14.14
N GLN A 493 8.16 -3.31 -12.82
CA GLN A 493 9.32 -3.01 -11.97
C GLN A 493 9.24 -3.84 -10.70
N ASP A 494 10.39 -4.08 -10.05
CA ASP A 494 10.43 -4.61 -8.69
C ASP A 494 9.58 -3.72 -7.75
N ALA A 495 8.56 -4.32 -7.14
CA ALA A 495 7.63 -3.65 -6.25
C ALA A 495 8.31 -3.13 -4.97
N HIS A 496 9.50 -3.65 -4.65
CA HIS A 496 10.28 -3.35 -3.46
C HIS A 496 11.52 -2.51 -3.73
N VAL A 497 11.67 -1.93 -4.92
CA VAL A 497 12.81 -1.06 -5.28
C VAL A 497 13.11 0.07 -4.28
N ASN A 498 12.08 0.50 -3.53
CA ASN A 498 12.15 1.56 -2.52
C ASN A 498 12.28 1.06 -1.08
N MET A 499 12.53 -0.24 -0.90
CA MET A 499 12.71 -0.91 0.39
C MET A 499 14.04 -1.70 0.39
N PRO A 500 14.78 -1.74 1.51
CA PRO A 500 14.48 -1.11 2.79
C PRO A 500 14.68 0.42 2.77
N TYR A 501 14.05 1.10 3.72
CA TYR A 501 14.19 2.54 3.92
C TYR A 501 15.55 2.86 4.53
N GLN A 502 16.16 3.98 4.10
CA GLN A 502 17.41 4.47 4.66
C GLN A 502 17.20 5.27 5.95
N SER A 503 16.11 6.03 6.01
CA SER A 503 15.69 6.76 7.21
C SER A 503 14.23 7.20 7.09
N TRP A 504 13.63 7.58 8.21
CA TRP A 504 12.30 8.16 8.25
C TRP A 504 12.16 9.11 9.45
N GLU A 505 11.28 10.09 9.33
CA GLU A 505 10.89 11.02 10.41
C GLU A 505 9.38 11.29 10.34
N LEU A 506 8.68 11.11 11.45
CA LEU A 506 7.31 11.56 11.65
C LEU A 506 7.34 12.78 12.56
N ARG A 507 6.93 13.95 12.08
CA ARG A 507 6.94 15.19 12.88
C ARG A 507 5.59 15.92 12.87
N PRO A 508 5.14 16.49 14.00
CA PRO A 508 3.94 17.31 14.03
C PRO A 508 4.13 18.62 13.26
N LEU A 509 3.08 19.01 12.54
CA LEU A 509 2.92 20.33 11.91
C LEU A 509 1.87 21.16 12.65
N ASP A 510 0.86 20.53 13.21
CA ASP A 510 -0.21 21.10 14.02
C ASP A 510 -0.82 19.97 14.89
N VAL A 511 -1.78 20.29 15.76
CA VAL A 511 -2.43 19.33 16.67
C VAL A 511 -3.00 18.12 15.94
N ASN A 512 -3.61 18.32 14.76
CA ASN A 512 -4.21 17.26 13.93
C ASN A 512 -3.55 17.15 12.56
N LYS A 513 -2.25 17.46 12.48
CA LYS A 513 -1.50 17.44 11.22
C LYS A 513 -0.05 17.02 11.46
N VAL A 514 0.41 16.00 10.74
CA VAL A 514 1.82 15.55 10.78
C VAL A 514 2.42 15.50 9.38
N LEU A 515 3.74 15.53 9.32
CA LEU A 515 4.53 15.20 8.14
C LEU A 515 5.30 13.91 8.39
N LEU A 516 5.05 12.90 7.58
CA LEU A 516 5.87 11.70 7.49
C LEU A 516 6.85 11.88 6.32
N THR A 517 8.15 11.79 6.61
CA THR A 517 9.21 11.79 5.61
C THR A 517 9.85 10.40 5.58
N VAL A 518 9.91 9.77 4.41
CA VAL A 518 10.58 8.47 4.22
C VAL A 518 11.65 8.66 3.15
N THR A 519 12.88 8.27 3.49
CA THR A 519 14.03 8.32 2.59
C THR A 519 14.39 6.90 2.18
N THR A 520 14.39 6.63 0.89
CA THR A 520 14.76 5.36 0.25
C THR A 520 16.07 5.54 -0.51
N VAL A 521 16.53 4.49 -1.19
CA VAL A 521 17.73 4.57 -2.05
C VAL A 521 17.58 5.59 -3.18
N PHE A 522 16.39 5.69 -3.76
CA PHE A 522 16.15 6.51 -4.96
C PHE A 522 15.40 7.82 -4.69
N MET A 523 14.64 7.89 -3.60
CA MET A 523 13.76 9.04 -3.34
C MET A 523 13.61 9.41 -1.87
N GLU A 524 13.29 10.68 -1.63
CA GLU A 524 12.71 11.17 -0.38
C GLU A 524 11.26 11.57 -0.66
N ILE A 525 10.31 10.91 0.03
CA ILE A 525 8.88 11.17 -0.09
C ILE A 525 8.36 11.82 1.19
N GLN A 526 7.60 12.91 1.04
CA GLN A 526 6.98 13.64 2.13
C GLN A 526 5.46 13.56 2.05
N ILE A 527 4.84 13.02 3.09
CA ILE A 527 3.40 12.76 3.17
C ILE A 527 2.82 13.58 4.32
N GLN A 528 1.84 14.44 4.03
CA GLN A 528 1.06 15.12 5.06
C GLN A 528 -0.15 14.27 5.42
N ILE A 529 -0.34 14.05 6.71
CA ILE A 529 -1.51 13.35 7.26
C ILE A 529 -2.29 14.36 8.09
N LYS A 530 -3.57 14.55 7.79
CA LYS A 530 -4.46 15.48 8.46
C LYS A 530 -5.86 14.88 8.57
N GLU A 531 -6.41 14.85 9.77
CA GLU A 531 -7.74 14.26 10.02
C GLU A 531 -7.84 12.85 9.39
N ASN A 532 -8.82 12.59 8.51
CA ASN A 532 -8.98 11.31 7.82
C ASN A 532 -8.33 11.26 6.43
N PHE A 533 -7.36 12.15 6.14
CA PHE A 533 -6.80 12.33 4.80
C PHE A 533 -5.27 12.34 4.79
N CYS A 534 -4.73 11.87 3.67
CA CYS A 534 -3.32 11.93 3.32
C CYS A 534 -3.15 12.75 2.04
N MET A 535 -2.00 13.42 1.93
CA MET A 535 -1.63 14.20 0.75
C MET A 535 -0.13 14.08 0.52
N LEU A 536 0.27 13.92 -0.74
CA LEU A 536 1.67 14.00 -1.13
C LEU A 536 2.10 15.48 -1.08
N ALA A 537 3.06 15.79 -0.21
CA ALA A 537 3.55 17.16 -0.04
C ALA A 537 4.74 17.47 -0.96
N SER A 538 5.67 16.54 -1.11
CA SER A 538 6.74 16.66 -2.11
C SER A 538 7.47 15.34 -2.33
N ILE A 539 8.12 15.24 -3.48
CA ILE A 539 9.05 14.16 -3.80
C ILE A 539 10.40 14.76 -4.21
N LYS A 540 11.48 14.16 -3.73
CA LYS A 540 12.82 14.42 -4.25
C LYS A 540 13.39 13.14 -4.84
N LEU A 541 13.78 13.19 -6.10
CA LEU A 541 14.52 12.12 -6.78
C LEU A 541 15.99 12.53 -6.83
N ASN A 542 16.89 11.70 -6.31
CA ASN A 542 18.33 12.00 -6.27
C ASN A 542 18.64 13.43 -5.76
N ASN A 543 17.97 13.85 -4.66
CA ASN A 543 18.06 15.18 -4.05
C ASN A 543 17.54 16.36 -4.89
N LYS A 544 16.86 16.11 -6.01
CA LYS A 544 16.20 17.15 -6.82
C LYS A 544 14.69 17.04 -6.65
N LYS A 545 14.03 18.18 -6.42
CA LYS A 545 12.56 18.23 -6.36
C LYS A 545 11.98 17.76 -7.69
N HIS A 546 11.07 16.80 -7.62
CA HIS A 546 10.34 16.27 -8.76
C HIS A 546 8.86 16.61 -8.58
N TYR A 547 8.21 17.09 -9.64
CA TYR A 547 6.79 17.38 -9.61
C TYR A 547 6.00 16.11 -9.93
N SER A 548 4.97 15.82 -9.13
CA SER A 548 4.03 14.73 -9.39
C SER A 548 2.61 15.28 -9.48
N ILE A 549 1.80 14.70 -10.36
CA ILE A 549 0.37 15.01 -10.50
C ILE A 549 -0.44 14.69 -9.22
N LEU A 550 0.17 13.94 -8.29
CA LEU A 550 -0.41 13.58 -7.00
C LEU A 550 -0.17 14.64 -5.92
N GLU A 551 0.73 15.61 -6.15
CA GLU A 551 0.97 16.69 -5.19
C GLU A 551 -0.34 17.50 -4.97
N GLU A 552 -0.55 17.94 -3.73
CA GLU A 552 -1.68 18.81 -3.32
C GLU A 552 -3.09 18.17 -3.36
N LYS A 553 -3.20 16.87 -3.67
CA LYS A 553 -4.49 16.14 -3.64
C LYS A 553 -4.70 15.43 -2.30
N TRP A 554 -5.76 15.80 -1.57
CA TRP A 554 -6.18 15.10 -0.36
C TRP A 554 -7.01 13.86 -0.69
N MET A 555 -6.63 12.72 -0.14
CA MET A 555 -7.26 11.41 -0.38
C MET A 555 -7.41 10.65 0.93
N THR A 556 -8.34 9.69 1.00
CA THR A 556 -8.38 8.74 2.12
C THR A 556 -7.07 7.93 2.15
N PRO A 557 -6.63 7.38 3.30
CA PRO A 557 -5.37 6.64 3.38
C PRO A 557 -5.26 5.51 2.35
N ILE A 558 -6.34 4.77 2.12
CA ILE A 558 -6.36 3.65 1.15
C ILE A 558 -6.28 4.17 -0.28
N SER A 559 -7.08 5.16 -0.65
CA SER A 559 -7.00 5.81 -1.97
C SER A 559 -5.63 6.41 -2.25
N PHE A 560 -5.01 7.00 -1.22
CA PHE A 560 -3.67 7.57 -1.29
C PHE A 560 -2.60 6.50 -1.54
N ILE A 561 -2.66 5.37 -0.83
CA ILE A 561 -1.76 4.23 -1.01
C ILE A 561 -1.86 3.68 -2.45
N LEU A 562 -3.08 3.51 -2.96
CA LEU A 562 -3.31 3.03 -4.33
C LEU A 562 -2.71 3.99 -5.36
N ALA A 563 -3.01 5.29 -5.25
CA ALA A 563 -2.49 6.30 -6.17
C ALA A 563 -0.96 6.36 -6.18
N LEU A 564 -0.30 6.25 -5.02
CA LEU A 564 1.16 6.18 -4.96
C LEU A 564 1.71 4.93 -5.63
N LYS A 565 1.09 3.75 -5.40
CA LYS A 565 1.51 2.50 -6.05
C LYS A 565 1.37 2.57 -7.57
N GLU A 566 0.26 3.09 -8.08
CA GLU A 566 0.00 3.25 -9.51
C GLU A 566 0.99 4.22 -10.18
N ALA A 567 1.52 5.21 -9.44
CA ALA A 567 2.55 6.13 -9.91
C ALA A 567 3.99 5.60 -9.83
N GLY A 568 4.19 4.36 -9.33
CA GLY A 568 5.50 3.76 -9.10
C GLY A 568 6.14 4.12 -7.75
N LEU A 569 5.48 4.93 -6.92
CA LEU A 569 5.99 5.45 -5.64
C LEU A 569 5.70 4.50 -4.47
N ASN A 570 5.88 3.19 -4.67
CA ASN A 570 5.51 2.20 -3.66
C ASN A 570 6.48 2.22 -2.47
N ILE A 571 5.96 2.51 -1.28
CA ILE A 571 6.64 2.38 0.03
C ILE A 571 5.82 1.54 1.00
N PHE A 572 4.97 0.65 0.49
CA PHE A 572 3.98 -0.08 1.28
C PHE A 572 4.20 -1.59 1.14
N PRO A 573 4.93 -2.22 2.08
CA PRO A 573 5.15 -3.65 2.05
C PRO A 573 3.82 -4.42 2.15
N THR A 574 3.74 -5.51 1.40
CA THR A 574 2.68 -6.52 1.45
C THR A 574 3.06 -7.66 2.40
N ARG A 575 2.11 -8.56 2.70
CA ARG A 575 2.36 -9.77 3.50
C ARG A 575 3.48 -10.68 2.98
N HIS A 576 3.80 -10.61 1.68
CA HIS A 576 4.84 -11.42 1.04
C HIS A 576 6.19 -10.68 0.92
N SER A 577 6.25 -9.39 1.26
CA SER A 577 7.43 -8.55 0.98
C SER A 577 8.70 -9.00 1.70
N HIS A 578 8.56 -9.67 2.85
CA HIS A 578 9.67 -10.23 3.60
C HIS A 578 10.43 -11.37 2.87
N PHE A 579 9.88 -11.92 1.79
CA PHE A 579 10.58 -12.89 0.93
C PHE A 579 11.54 -12.23 -0.06
N TYR A 580 11.35 -10.94 -0.36
CA TYR A 580 12.09 -10.22 -1.41
C TYR A 580 13.01 -9.14 -0.82
N VAL A 581 12.68 -8.62 0.35
CA VAL A 581 13.49 -7.61 1.05
C VAL A 581 14.13 -8.22 2.29
N ALA A 582 15.47 -8.18 2.37
CA ALA A 582 16.20 -8.62 3.55
C ALA A 582 16.03 -7.60 4.69
N THR A 583 15.09 -7.88 5.60
CA THR A 583 14.80 -7.01 6.75
C THR A 583 14.70 -7.78 8.06
N ASN A 584 14.86 -7.06 9.19
CA ASN A 584 14.65 -7.63 10.51
C ASN A 584 13.19 -7.46 10.93
N TYR A 585 12.35 -8.39 10.50
CA TYR A 585 10.93 -8.35 10.79
C TYR A 585 10.67 -8.40 12.29
N LYS A 586 9.79 -7.52 12.75
CA LYS A 586 9.36 -7.42 14.14
C LYS A 586 8.08 -8.21 14.35
N LEU A 587 7.85 -8.65 15.58
CA LEU A 587 6.62 -9.34 15.93
C LEU A 587 5.42 -8.39 15.72
N PRO A 588 4.35 -8.81 15.02
CA PRO A 588 3.19 -7.96 14.74
C PRO A 588 2.59 -7.29 15.98
N LEU A 589 2.52 -8.01 17.11
CA LEU A 589 2.01 -7.48 18.38
C LEU A 589 2.89 -6.37 18.99
N VAL A 590 4.19 -6.37 18.71
CA VAL A 590 5.10 -5.31 19.19
C VAL A 590 4.98 -4.08 18.30
N GLU A 591 4.96 -4.28 16.98
CA GLU A 591 4.76 -3.20 16.00
C GLU A 591 3.43 -2.48 16.21
N ILE A 592 2.30 -3.20 16.32
CA ILE A 592 0.99 -2.58 16.47
C ILE A 592 0.90 -1.73 17.74
N LYS A 593 1.41 -2.23 18.86
CA LYS A 593 1.44 -1.49 20.12
C LYS A 593 2.34 -0.27 20.05
N ALA A 594 3.45 -0.36 19.32
CA ALA A 594 4.33 0.77 19.09
C ALA A 594 3.63 1.84 18.24
N TYR A 595 3.08 1.46 17.08
CA TYR A 595 2.43 2.39 16.16
C TYR A 595 1.18 3.06 16.74
N ARG A 596 0.34 2.33 17.48
CA ARG A 596 -0.82 2.92 18.18
C ARG A 596 -0.40 4.02 19.14
N GLN A 597 0.64 3.76 19.94
CA GLN A 597 1.15 4.74 20.90
C GLN A 597 1.92 5.88 20.24
N MET A 598 2.67 5.62 19.16
CA MET A 598 3.29 6.66 18.34
C MET A 598 2.23 7.59 17.76
N ALA A 599 1.11 7.03 17.26
CA ALA A 599 0.00 7.80 16.72
C ALA A 599 -0.67 8.67 17.79
N LEU A 600 -0.92 8.14 19.00
CA LEU A 600 -1.45 8.90 20.14
C LEU A 600 -0.57 10.11 20.49
N LEU A 601 0.74 9.96 20.40
CA LEU A 601 1.73 10.98 20.76
C LEU A 601 2.07 11.95 19.60
N SER A 602 1.64 11.65 18.38
CA SER A 602 2.11 12.30 17.14
C SER A 602 1.75 13.79 17.00
N SER A 603 0.84 14.31 17.83
CA SER A 603 0.47 15.73 17.85
C SER A 603 1.48 16.62 18.57
N ALA A 604 2.37 16.05 19.38
CA ALA A 604 3.35 16.80 20.18
C ALA A 604 4.76 16.19 20.16
N PHE A 605 4.93 14.99 19.63
CA PHE A 605 6.21 14.30 19.57
C PHE A 605 6.60 13.97 18.13
N ALA A 606 7.86 14.21 17.81
CA ALA A 606 8.47 13.70 16.59
C ALA A 606 9.16 12.37 16.86
N PHE A 607 9.07 11.45 15.90
CA PHE A 607 9.68 10.13 15.92
C PHE A 607 10.63 9.99 14.75
N GLY A 608 11.76 9.32 14.97
CA GLY A 608 12.79 9.13 13.97
C GLY A 608 13.30 7.69 13.91
N TRP A 609 13.87 7.36 12.75
CA TRP A 609 14.56 6.10 12.50
C TRP A 609 15.70 5.80 13.50
N SER A 610 16.01 4.52 13.68
CA SER A 610 17.19 4.06 14.42
C SER A 610 17.88 2.91 13.71
N LYS A 611 19.20 3.00 13.55
CA LYS A 611 20.02 1.92 12.94
C LYS A 611 19.99 0.62 13.73
N TRP A 612 19.60 0.71 15.00
CA TRP A 612 19.61 -0.42 15.92
C TRP A 612 18.48 -1.41 15.66
N ASN A 613 17.44 -1.06 14.89
CA ASN A 613 16.41 -2.03 14.50
C ASN A 613 16.98 -3.20 13.69
N ALA A 614 18.03 -2.99 12.90
CA ALA A 614 18.71 -4.04 12.15
C ALA A 614 19.40 -5.09 13.04
N VAL A 615 19.81 -4.72 14.26
CA VAL A 615 20.57 -5.57 15.19
C VAL A 615 19.71 -6.08 16.35
N CYS A 616 18.72 -5.30 16.76
CA CYS A 616 17.85 -5.61 17.88
C CYS A 616 16.96 -6.84 17.60
N ASP A 617 16.58 -7.59 18.63
CA ASP A 617 15.72 -8.76 18.45
C ASP A 617 14.36 -8.41 17.82
N SER A 618 13.67 -9.41 17.26
CA SER A 618 12.34 -9.22 16.63
C SER A 618 11.23 -8.90 17.63
N LYS A 619 11.48 -9.03 18.93
CA LYS A 619 10.53 -8.74 20.01
C LYS A 619 10.64 -7.30 20.50
N LYS A 620 11.58 -6.53 19.97
CA LYS A 620 11.86 -5.16 20.39
C LYS A 620 11.99 -4.25 19.20
N VAL A 621 11.54 -3.02 19.39
CA VAL A 621 11.68 -1.92 18.43
C VAL A 621 12.47 -0.80 19.08
N VAL A 622 13.31 -0.14 18.29
CA VAL A 622 14.13 0.99 18.73
C VAL A 622 13.84 2.17 17.81
N PHE A 623 13.62 3.35 18.37
CA PHE A 623 13.38 4.56 17.59
C PHE A 623 13.74 5.80 18.39
N GLN A 624 13.98 6.89 17.67
CA GLN A 624 14.26 8.19 18.27
C GLN A 624 12.93 8.89 18.59
N VAL A 625 12.89 9.61 19.72
CA VAL A 625 11.77 10.46 20.11
C VAL A 625 12.26 11.83 20.56
N ARG A 626 11.51 12.87 20.25
CA ARG A 626 11.68 14.21 20.81
C ARG A 626 10.35 14.91 20.94
N GLU A 627 10.24 15.76 21.95
CA GLU A 627 9.14 16.73 21.98
C GLU A 627 9.32 17.72 20.82
N TYR A 628 8.23 18.02 20.13
CA TYR A 628 8.20 18.96 19.02
C TYR A 628 6.90 19.75 19.07
N LEU A 629 7.00 21.02 19.49
CA LEU A 629 5.85 21.92 19.49
C LEU A 629 5.85 22.74 18.20
N PRO A 630 4.74 22.80 17.43
CA PRO A 630 4.67 23.45 16.11
C PRO A 630 5.12 24.92 16.04
N LYS A 631 5.21 25.61 17.19
CA LYS A 631 5.54 27.04 17.29
C LYS A 631 7.03 27.29 17.54
N GLU A 632 7.84 26.26 17.74
CA GLU A 632 9.27 26.41 18.00
C GLU A 632 10.07 26.42 16.69
N GLU A 633 11.06 27.32 16.61
CA GLU A 633 11.98 27.34 15.47
C GLU A 633 12.81 26.04 15.41
N PRO A 634 13.11 25.52 14.22
CA PRO A 634 13.88 24.29 14.08
C PRO A 634 15.26 24.44 14.72
N ILE A 635 15.48 23.71 15.81
CA ILE A 635 16.76 23.65 16.53
C ILE A 635 17.80 22.97 15.62
N GLN A 636 18.96 23.59 15.42
CA GLN A 636 20.03 23.07 14.53
C GLN A 636 20.60 21.71 14.95
N ASN A 637 20.43 21.30 16.22
CA ASN A 637 20.81 19.99 16.75
C ASN A 637 19.79 19.55 17.81
N PRO A 638 18.66 18.93 17.42
CA PRO A 638 17.65 18.51 18.37
C PRO A 638 18.16 17.36 19.25
N ASN A 639 17.85 17.43 20.55
CA ASN A 639 18.25 16.41 21.52
C ASN A 639 17.30 15.21 21.44
N TRP A 640 17.56 14.30 20.50
CA TRP A 640 16.81 13.05 20.36
C TRP A 640 17.10 12.09 21.53
N THR A 641 16.04 11.52 22.10
CA THR A 641 16.15 10.41 23.05
C THR A 641 15.89 9.11 22.32
N LEU A 642 16.72 8.10 22.55
CA LEU A 642 16.57 6.79 21.95
C LEU A 642 15.74 5.89 22.87
N LEU A 643 14.58 5.43 22.39
CA LEU A 643 13.71 4.53 23.15
C LEU A 643 13.78 3.11 22.58
N MET A 644 13.66 2.13 23.48
CA MET A 644 13.45 0.73 23.15
C MET A 644 12.14 0.25 23.76
N PHE A 645 11.36 -0.52 22.98
CA PHE A 645 10.06 -1.02 23.40
C PHE A 645 9.86 -2.49 23.02
N SER A 646 9.46 -3.33 23.98
CA SER A 646 9.23 -4.77 23.80
C SER A 646 7.76 -5.16 23.64
N GLY A 647 6.84 -4.19 23.56
CA GLY A 647 5.39 -4.45 23.57
C GLY A 647 4.77 -4.45 24.97
N ASP A 648 5.59 -4.53 26.01
CA ASP A 648 5.17 -4.59 27.41
C ASP A 648 6.11 -3.84 28.37
N ARG A 649 7.19 -3.27 27.84
CA ARG A 649 8.16 -2.45 28.54
C ARG A 649 8.79 -1.44 27.59
N ALA A 650 8.83 -0.17 28.00
CA ALA A 650 9.48 0.94 27.32
C ALA A 650 10.61 1.48 28.20
N GLN A 651 11.76 1.79 27.59
CA GLN A 651 12.92 2.34 28.30
C GLN A 651 13.76 3.28 27.43
N SER A 652 14.38 4.27 28.06
CA SER A 652 15.40 5.12 27.43
C SER A 652 16.76 4.44 27.42
N LEU A 653 17.39 4.39 26.25
CA LEU A 653 18.73 3.82 26.10
C LEU A 653 19.80 4.85 26.44
N ARG A 654 20.90 4.38 27.05
CA ARG A 654 22.11 5.19 27.30
C ARG A 654 22.88 5.50 26.02
N ILE A 655 22.77 4.63 25.03
CA ILE A 655 23.42 4.77 23.73
C ILE A 655 22.68 5.77 22.83
N ASN A 656 23.36 6.20 21.77
CA ASN A 656 22.81 7.04 20.71
C ASN A 656 23.12 6.43 19.33
N GLU A 657 22.65 7.07 18.26
CA GLU A 657 22.91 6.60 16.89
C GLU A 657 24.40 6.63 16.50
N ASN A 658 25.23 7.39 17.20
CA ASN A 658 26.68 7.45 16.96
C ASN A 658 27.47 6.41 17.76
N SER A 659 26.83 5.62 18.61
CA SER A 659 27.49 4.59 19.41
C SER A 659 27.99 3.44 18.53
N GLU A 660 29.13 2.85 18.89
CA GLU A 660 29.80 1.80 18.11
C GLU A 660 29.09 0.45 18.21
N ALA A 661 28.50 0.14 19.37
CA ALA A 661 27.86 -1.14 19.65
C ALA A 661 26.47 -0.95 20.26
N PHE A 662 25.57 -1.90 19.97
CA PHE A 662 24.24 -1.94 20.55
C PHE A 662 24.32 -2.29 22.04
N SER A 663 23.54 -1.59 22.86
CA SER A 663 23.46 -1.83 24.30
C SER A 663 22.07 -1.46 24.80
N GLU A 664 21.49 -2.38 25.57
CA GLU A 664 20.18 -2.21 26.22
C GLU A 664 20.29 -1.51 27.58
N ALA A 665 21.45 -0.92 27.89
CA ALA A 665 21.66 -0.23 29.15
C ALA A 665 20.73 0.98 29.29
N LEU A 666 20.00 1.03 30.39
CA LEU A 666 19.11 2.13 30.75
C LEU A 666 19.90 3.44 30.90
N LYS A 667 19.33 4.54 30.40
CA LYS A 667 19.89 5.88 30.58
C LYS A 667 19.94 6.24 32.06
N GLU A 668 21.01 6.90 32.49
CA GLU A 668 21.20 7.28 33.89
C GLU A 668 20.03 8.13 34.39
N GLU A 669 19.56 7.86 35.61
CA GLU A 669 18.43 8.54 36.27
C GLU A 669 17.07 8.41 35.56
N THR A 670 16.93 7.50 34.59
CA THR A 670 15.63 7.17 33.99
C THR A 670 15.03 5.90 34.59
N GLU A 671 13.71 5.75 34.48
CA GLU A 671 12.99 4.53 34.82
C GLU A 671 12.48 3.85 33.52
N PHE A 672 11.96 2.62 33.66
CA PHE A 672 11.20 1.97 32.59
C PHE A 672 9.73 1.91 32.98
N HIS A 673 8.89 1.88 31.95
CA HIS A 673 7.44 1.88 32.06
C HIS A 673 6.85 0.71 31.27
N SER A 674 5.60 0.37 31.54
CA SER A 674 4.90 -0.69 30.79
C SER A 674 4.48 -0.23 29.39
N THR A 675 4.46 1.08 29.13
CA THR A 675 3.96 1.69 27.89
C THR A 675 4.86 2.83 27.41
N LEU A 676 4.85 3.10 26.10
CA LEU A 676 5.55 4.24 25.49
C LEU A 676 4.97 5.58 25.93
N TYR A 677 3.64 5.67 26.05
CA TYR A 677 2.99 6.90 26.49
C TYR A 677 3.49 7.33 27.88
N HIS A 678 3.61 6.41 28.84
CA HIS A 678 4.10 6.73 30.18
C HIS A 678 5.59 7.04 30.21
N MET A 679 6.41 6.31 29.42
CA MET A 679 7.83 6.64 29.25
C MET A 679 8.05 8.06 28.69
N VAL A 680 7.19 8.50 27.76
CA VAL A 680 7.25 9.85 27.19
C VAL A 680 6.71 10.91 28.17
N LYS A 681 5.67 10.57 28.93
CA LYS A 681 5.04 11.42 29.95
C LYS A 681 6.02 11.91 31.02
N ASP A 682 7.05 11.13 31.34
CA ASP A 682 8.11 11.47 32.31
C ASP A 682 8.88 12.74 31.95
N PHE A 683 9.10 13.00 30.65
CA PHE A 683 9.83 14.17 30.17
C PHE A 683 8.98 15.13 29.34
N ALA A 684 7.70 14.81 29.12
CA ALA A 684 6.77 15.64 28.36
C ALA A 684 6.42 16.95 29.09
N SER A 685 6.41 18.06 28.36
CA SER A 685 5.90 19.32 28.88
C SER A 685 4.38 19.28 29.08
N LYS A 686 3.87 20.17 29.93
CA LYS A 686 2.42 20.33 30.14
C LYS A 686 1.69 20.73 28.87
N GLU A 687 2.36 21.44 27.97
CA GLU A 687 1.79 21.86 26.69
C GLU A 687 1.70 20.69 25.71
N ALA A 688 2.75 19.86 25.62
CA ALA A 688 2.72 18.63 24.82
C ALA A 688 1.56 17.70 25.25
N MET A 689 1.39 17.49 26.56
CA MET A 689 0.29 16.67 27.09
C MET A 689 -1.08 17.27 26.80
N ARG A 690 -1.20 18.60 26.69
CA ARG A 690 -2.45 19.26 26.29
C ARG A 690 -2.79 18.97 24.82
N TYR A 691 -1.81 19.03 23.92
CA TYR A 691 -2.02 18.71 22.51
C TYR A 691 -2.43 17.25 22.29
N ILE A 692 -1.78 16.32 22.99
CA ILE A 692 -2.16 14.90 22.96
C ILE A 692 -3.63 14.71 23.35
N ARG A 693 -4.08 15.36 24.43
CA ARG A 693 -5.49 15.28 24.87
C ARG A 693 -6.49 15.94 23.92
N CYS A 694 -6.07 16.93 23.14
CA CYS A 694 -6.93 17.64 22.19
C CYS A 694 -6.91 17.02 20.77
N SER A 695 -6.19 15.92 20.58
CA SER A 695 -6.05 15.28 19.27
C SER A 695 -7.35 14.59 18.82
N ASN A 696 -7.67 14.71 17.53
CA ASN A 696 -8.84 14.09 16.92
C ASN A 696 -8.60 12.58 16.71
N CYS A 697 -9.60 11.75 17.01
CA CYS A 697 -9.55 10.30 16.79
C CYS A 697 -9.31 9.89 15.33
N GLN A 698 -9.89 10.58 14.34
CA GLN A 698 -9.66 10.31 12.91
C GLN A 698 -8.21 10.58 12.50
N PHE A 699 -7.61 11.62 13.08
CA PHE A 699 -6.21 11.96 12.87
C PHE A 699 -5.30 10.86 13.46
N ILE A 700 -5.52 10.48 14.72
CA ILE A 700 -4.76 9.40 15.37
C ILE A 700 -4.87 8.10 14.56
N ASP A 701 -6.08 7.74 14.14
CA ASP A 701 -6.33 6.54 13.36
C ASP A 701 -5.63 6.58 11.98
N SER A 702 -5.66 7.71 11.27
CA SER A 702 -4.97 7.86 9.98
C SER A 702 -3.46 7.78 10.10
N VAL A 703 -2.88 8.39 11.14
CA VAL A 703 -1.45 8.26 11.44
C VAL A 703 -1.10 6.79 11.73
N CYS A 704 -1.89 6.12 12.56
CA CYS A 704 -1.70 4.70 12.85
C CYS A 704 -1.79 3.84 11.59
N HIS A 705 -2.80 4.07 10.74
CA HIS A 705 -2.99 3.35 9.49
C HIS A 705 -1.80 3.51 8.53
N MET A 706 -1.26 4.73 8.39
CA MET A 706 -0.09 4.98 7.55
C MET A 706 1.18 4.33 8.13
N LEU A 707 1.37 4.36 9.45
CA LEU A 707 2.47 3.68 10.12
C LEU A 707 2.40 2.15 9.95
N LEU A 708 1.21 1.56 10.10
CA LEU A 708 0.96 0.14 9.87
C LEU A 708 1.20 -0.23 8.40
N SER A 709 0.79 0.61 7.46
CA SER A 709 0.92 0.35 6.02
C SER A 709 2.36 0.47 5.52
N THR A 710 3.17 1.36 6.11
CA THR A 710 4.58 1.56 5.74
C THR A 710 5.52 0.62 6.49
N ARG A 711 5.12 0.11 7.66
CA ARG A 711 5.91 -0.80 8.51
C ARG A 711 7.34 -0.31 8.78
N LEU A 712 7.47 0.98 9.09
CA LEU A 712 8.75 1.67 9.26
C LEU A 712 9.70 0.94 10.21
N LEU A 713 9.22 0.36 11.32
CA LEU A 713 10.06 -0.32 12.32
C LEU A 713 10.64 -1.65 11.85
N SER A 714 10.04 -2.28 10.84
CA SER A 714 10.50 -3.55 10.26
C SER A 714 11.32 -3.35 8.99
N TYR A 715 11.02 -2.33 8.19
CA TYR A 715 11.63 -2.11 6.87
C TYR A 715 12.67 -0.99 6.84
N SER A 716 13.26 -0.63 8.00
CA SER A 716 14.31 0.38 8.11
C SER A 716 15.50 -0.03 8.97
#